data_AF-A0A352EDE4-F1
#
_entry.id   AF-A0A352EDE4-F1
#
_cell.length_a   1.000
_cell.length_b   1.000
_cell.length_c   1.000
_cell.angle_alpha   90.00
_cell.angle_beta   90.00
_cell.angle_gamma   90.00
#
_symmetry.space_group_name_H-M   'P 1'
#
loop_
_entity.id
_entity.type
_entity.pdbx_description
1 polymer ?
#
loop_
_entity_poly.entity_id
_entity_poly.type
_entity_poly.pdbx_seq_one_letter_code
_entity_poly.pdbx_strand_id
1 'polypeptide(L)'
;YFDGQDNDRDGCVDGVKDLETGLCVAEDPATGVNERIIMSQFMYYNNTASPISGNPDNATHFYNYMRALWKNGSELIIETPSGPGDQGNGDGFVASGAGTSTRFAYPGMSYDTTGAYPPYAPVDWWESPANQQDKRGLHSAGPFSLAPGALNFVTTGVVWERDLINNDLFASVEKVIIADDKAQKLFDNCFQVLNGPDAPDVNMQELNRQIILKLTYGPGSNNQGYSYSERDPLITVSADDRDSILNVNPNYFDYKFEGFQIYQLANKDVSIADVYDPTQSRMVAQCDIKNGLTQLINWEVDPDLNALVPQDMTLTSNNEGVFTSFLISEDQFAIGNRDLINHKEYHFTVIAYGQNQFEEFDPTIASGGQKIPFLAGRRNIKTYTAIPHEIDAEKGGTIQVAQYGDGPEITRLDGIGNGAGELELQLEEVSRILEGYSSGQPTYMGGLGPVAIKVIDPLEVKDGQYTLSFDKSNSNANWQIVDGLGQVLAESDTTISFYNEQIIPTLGLSVAIQQPEAPGGDDDGTYNNGIITSEIIYDDPSKEWWSGIADDKSYSPYNWILAGTNNNPTEEPATLYPDQNGDSKGYFENIVEGTWGPYMYASGNNRLVVNGFDNYGMGPAVTIGRNLNDAADLHSVDIVFTADKNNWTRVPVFELAEEPGLSEHGDKKLTQRQDTSWTLANGEFKRAPNLAPGWSYFPGYAIDVESGKRLNMAFGENSWLPGENGNDMLWNPTDREFLPPGNNVNGGYVFGGQHYIYVFADEDRIGGTLEDLEYKGGAIADWPLTDIMEDLVQTGGLGNIARANFWRACRWVGMPTLRRGMEFDPYTELPTETRIRIRMNTPYQNRDLPNASNEGNPEFLFNTSNIATKTYVDSVGSSKLETIRVVPNPYYGFSSYETSQLDNIVKITNLPEICTISIFTPSGTMIRQYRKDNSMTYLEWDLKNAYNVPIASGVYIIHIDAGDLGEKIVKWFGALRPVDLNSF
;
A
#
# COMPACT_ATOMS: atom_id res chain seq x y z
N TYR A 1 9.16 50.98 -12.60
CA TYR A 1 9.81 50.98 -13.92
C TYR A 1 10.80 52.13 -14.00
N PHE A 2 12.04 51.83 -13.59
CA PHE A 2 13.24 52.63 -13.81
C PHE A 2 13.18 54.04 -13.21
N ASP A 3 12.62 54.17 -12.01
CA ASP A 3 12.54 55.45 -11.30
C ASP A 3 13.74 55.69 -10.36
N GLY A 4 14.68 54.75 -10.29
CA GLY A 4 15.89 54.82 -9.50
C GLY A 4 15.64 54.70 -8.00
N GLN A 5 14.45 54.24 -7.62
CA GLN A 5 14.08 53.98 -6.24
C GLN A 5 13.93 52.47 -6.01
N ASP A 6 14.04 52.08 -4.74
CA ASP A 6 13.73 50.74 -4.27
C ASP A 6 12.30 50.80 -3.68
N ASN A 7 11.29 50.60 -4.53
CA ASN A 7 9.88 50.88 -4.23
C ASN A 7 9.21 49.82 -3.33
N ASP A 8 9.61 48.54 -3.41
CA ASP A 8 9.20 47.47 -2.50
C ASP A 8 10.24 47.19 -1.41
N ARG A 9 11.40 47.86 -1.50
CA ARG A 9 12.41 47.94 -0.44
C ARG A 9 13.08 46.61 -0.11
N ASP A 10 13.23 45.76 -1.13
CA ASP A 10 13.83 44.44 -1.01
C ASP A 10 15.37 44.43 -1.18
N GLY A 11 15.94 45.62 -1.44
CA GLY A 11 17.36 45.86 -1.69
C GLY A 11 17.73 45.92 -3.18
N CYS A 12 16.76 45.75 -4.09
CA CYS A 12 16.94 45.72 -5.52
C CYS A 12 16.39 46.98 -6.20
N VAL A 13 17.20 48.04 -6.30
CA VAL A 13 16.81 49.27 -6.99
C VAL A 13 16.42 49.00 -8.44
N ASP A 14 15.21 49.44 -8.84
CA ASP A 14 14.63 49.17 -10.16
C ASP A 14 14.64 47.67 -10.53
N GLY A 15 14.37 46.82 -9.55
CA GLY A 15 14.29 45.38 -9.71
C GLY A 15 13.37 44.73 -8.69
N VAL A 16 13.26 43.42 -8.74
CA VAL A 16 12.62 42.59 -7.72
C VAL A 16 13.60 41.52 -7.30
N LYS A 17 13.63 41.23 -6.01
CA LYS A 17 14.40 40.13 -5.46
C LYS A 17 13.69 38.82 -5.77
N ASP A 18 14.37 38.00 -6.55
CA ASP A 18 13.89 36.66 -6.85
C ASP A 18 13.81 35.85 -5.54
N LEU A 19 12.60 35.42 -5.19
CA LEU A 19 12.34 34.71 -3.93
C LEU A 19 13.07 33.35 -3.86
N GLU A 20 13.50 32.80 -5.00
CA GLU A 20 14.12 31.48 -5.11
C GLU A 20 15.65 31.53 -5.04
N THR A 21 16.27 32.60 -5.54
CA THR A 21 17.73 32.78 -5.64
C THR A 21 18.27 33.91 -4.77
N GLY A 22 17.40 34.80 -4.28
CA GLY A 22 17.76 36.00 -3.52
C GLY A 22 18.47 37.07 -4.34
N LEU A 23 18.57 36.90 -5.67
CA LEU A 23 19.24 37.81 -6.59
C LEU A 23 18.26 38.88 -7.11
N CYS A 24 18.78 40.07 -7.38
CA CYS A 24 18.00 41.13 -7.99
C CYS A 24 17.77 40.87 -9.48
N VAL A 25 16.50 40.74 -9.86
CA VAL A 25 16.04 40.70 -11.25
C VAL A 25 15.61 42.11 -11.63
N ALA A 26 16.26 42.70 -12.63
CA ALA A 26 15.90 44.05 -13.07
C ALA A 26 14.46 44.12 -13.60
N GLU A 27 13.80 45.25 -13.39
CA GLU A 27 12.49 45.50 -13.96
C GLU A 27 12.50 45.38 -15.49
N ASP A 28 11.45 44.78 -16.04
CA ASP A 28 11.28 44.61 -17.48
C ASP A 28 9.80 44.73 -17.89
N PRO A 29 9.42 45.84 -18.55
CA PRO A 29 8.08 46.05 -19.07
C PRO A 29 7.61 45.00 -20.08
N ALA A 30 8.53 44.30 -20.77
CA ALA A 30 8.18 43.29 -21.78
C ALA A 30 7.77 41.94 -21.15
N THR A 31 8.39 41.58 -20.03
CA THR A 31 8.07 40.36 -19.26
C THR A 31 7.06 40.62 -18.15
N GLY A 32 6.80 41.89 -17.82
CA GLY A 32 5.86 42.29 -16.76
C GLY A 32 6.49 42.27 -15.37
N VAL A 33 7.81 42.06 -15.27
CA VAL A 33 8.55 42.17 -14.01
C VAL A 33 8.61 43.64 -13.62
N ASN A 34 7.84 44.04 -12.62
CA ASN A 34 7.88 45.37 -12.04
C ASN A 34 8.05 45.30 -10.54
N GLU A 35 8.76 46.30 -10.05
CA GLU A 35 8.88 46.58 -8.63
C GLU A 35 7.53 47.10 -8.11
N ARG A 36 7.10 46.59 -6.96
CA ARG A 36 5.80 46.96 -6.36
C ARG A 36 6.00 48.15 -5.44
N ILE A 37 5.02 49.06 -5.38
CA ILE A 37 5.09 50.17 -4.43
C ILE A 37 4.40 49.76 -3.13
N ILE A 38 5.17 49.60 -2.04
CA ILE A 38 4.62 49.30 -0.72
C ILE A 38 4.28 50.57 0.08
N MET A 39 3.75 50.41 1.31
CA MET A 39 3.49 51.54 2.20
C MET A 39 4.79 52.31 2.48
N SER A 40 4.84 53.56 2.04
CA SER A 40 6.05 54.36 2.17
C SER A 40 6.13 55.12 3.49
N GLN A 41 4.98 55.43 4.10
CA GLN A 41 4.84 56.28 5.28
C GLN A 41 3.55 55.97 6.05
N PHE A 42 3.59 56.11 7.37
CA PHE A 42 2.40 56.06 8.23
C PHE A 42 2.35 57.30 9.12
N MET A 43 1.26 58.06 8.99
CA MET A 43 1.03 59.29 9.76
C MET A 43 -0.35 59.26 10.41
N TYR A 44 -0.56 60.07 11.44
CA TYR A 44 -1.87 60.28 12.02
C TYR A 44 -2.19 61.76 12.23
N TYR A 45 -3.48 62.07 12.36
CA TYR A 45 -3.93 63.33 12.95
C TYR A 45 -5.10 63.09 13.89
N ASN A 46 -5.25 64.00 14.84
CA ASN A 46 -6.35 64.01 15.80
C ASN A 46 -7.51 64.84 15.24
N ASN A 47 -8.73 64.40 15.51
CA ASN A 47 -9.97 65.09 15.17
C ASN A 47 -10.19 66.32 16.06
N THR A 48 -9.28 67.29 15.96
CA THR A 48 -9.23 68.50 16.78
C THR A 48 -8.90 69.71 15.91
N ALA A 49 -9.02 70.92 16.47
CA ALA A 49 -8.61 72.16 15.80
C ALA A 49 -7.12 72.51 16.01
N SER A 50 -6.30 71.55 16.48
CA SER A 50 -4.87 71.78 16.73
C SER A 50 -4.17 72.30 15.46
N PRO A 51 -3.35 73.37 15.55
CA PRO A 51 -2.61 73.88 14.40
C PRO A 51 -1.45 72.96 13.98
N ILE A 52 -1.18 71.89 14.75
CA ILE A 52 -0.06 70.96 14.54
C ILE A 52 -0.58 69.57 14.17
N SER A 53 -1.45 69.00 15.00
CA SER A 53 -1.92 67.61 14.91
C SER A 53 -3.42 67.50 14.63
N GLY A 54 -4.09 68.61 14.29
CA GLY A 54 -5.54 68.66 14.09
C GLY A 54 -5.98 68.34 12.66
N ASN A 55 -7.29 68.42 12.40
CA ASN A 55 -7.86 68.18 11.08
C ASN A 55 -7.23 69.10 10.01
N PRO A 56 -6.94 68.60 8.79
CA PRO A 56 -6.48 69.42 7.67
C PRO A 56 -7.60 70.35 7.17
N ASP A 57 -7.24 71.59 6.80
CA ASP A 57 -8.19 72.64 6.40
C ASP A 57 -8.03 73.06 4.93
N ASN A 58 -6.90 72.70 4.31
CA ASN A 58 -6.55 73.03 2.93
C ASN A 58 -5.60 71.98 2.35
N ALA A 59 -5.38 72.04 1.03
CA ALA A 59 -4.56 71.08 0.30
C ALA A 59 -3.14 70.93 0.88
N THR A 60 -2.50 72.02 1.29
CA THR A 60 -1.15 71.98 1.89
C THR A 60 -1.13 71.12 3.16
N HIS A 61 -2.14 71.23 4.01
CA HIS A 61 -2.24 70.41 5.22
C HIS A 61 -2.37 68.91 4.89
N PHE A 62 -3.19 68.56 3.89
CA PHE A 62 -3.29 67.16 3.43
C PHE A 62 -1.98 66.64 2.86
N TYR A 63 -1.29 67.44 2.03
CA TYR A 63 0.01 67.07 1.46
C TYR A 63 1.11 66.94 2.51
N ASN A 64 1.06 67.74 3.59
CA ASN A 64 1.99 67.59 4.70
C ASN A 64 1.81 66.22 5.37
N TYR A 65 0.57 65.84 5.71
CA TYR A 65 0.32 64.53 6.32
C TYR A 65 0.67 63.35 5.40
N MET A 66 0.39 63.43 4.10
CA MET A 66 0.81 62.40 3.12
C MET A 66 2.33 62.30 2.95
N ARG A 67 3.09 63.27 3.48
CA ARG A 67 4.56 63.31 3.47
C ARG A 67 5.17 63.04 4.85
N ALA A 68 4.37 62.53 5.81
CA ALA A 68 4.74 62.32 7.21
C ALA A 68 5.22 63.61 7.91
N LEU A 69 4.62 64.75 7.55
CA LEU A 69 4.81 66.03 8.21
C LEU A 69 3.55 66.41 8.98
N TRP A 70 3.73 67.08 10.11
CA TRP A 70 2.64 67.71 10.87
C TRP A 70 1.94 68.79 10.03
N LYS A 71 0.73 69.20 10.44
CA LYS A 71 -0.10 70.20 9.74
C LYS A 71 0.67 71.46 9.37
N ASN A 72 1.54 71.91 10.26
CA ASN A 72 2.39 73.11 10.13
C ASN A 72 3.67 72.89 9.31
N GLY A 73 3.93 71.67 8.82
CA GLY A 73 5.12 71.28 8.06
C GLY A 73 6.30 70.82 8.90
N SER A 74 6.17 70.71 10.22
CA SER A 74 7.20 70.14 11.09
C SER A 74 7.34 68.63 10.86
N GLU A 75 8.55 68.10 11.01
CA GLU A 75 8.81 66.66 10.90
C GLU A 75 8.22 65.88 12.09
N LEU A 76 7.87 64.62 11.84
CA LEU A 76 7.53 63.66 12.88
C LEU A 76 8.82 63.20 13.56
N ILE A 77 8.92 63.40 14.88
CA ILE A 77 10.15 63.16 15.65
C ILE A 77 9.90 62.07 16.69
N ILE A 78 10.83 61.12 16.77
CA ILE A 78 10.89 60.14 17.86
C ILE A 78 11.32 60.87 19.15
N GLU A 79 10.46 60.87 20.17
CA GLU A 79 10.69 61.58 21.45
C GLU A 79 11.47 60.73 22.46
N THR A 80 10.80 60.20 23.50
CA THR A 80 11.41 59.36 24.54
C THR A 80 10.79 57.96 24.46
N PRO A 81 11.29 57.07 23.59
CA PRO A 81 10.84 55.69 23.52
C PRO A 81 11.04 55.00 24.87
N SER A 82 9.96 54.48 25.44
CA SER A 82 9.95 53.93 26.80
C SER A 82 8.98 52.75 26.95
N GLY A 83 8.79 51.99 25.87
CA GLY A 83 7.98 50.77 25.90
C GLY A 83 6.48 51.01 25.93
N PRO A 84 5.69 49.93 25.84
CA PRO A 84 4.24 50.02 25.79
C PRO A 84 3.67 50.61 27.10
N GLY A 85 2.73 51.55 26.97
CA GLY A 85 1.98 52.10 28.10
C GLY A 85 2.71 53.18 28.93
N ASP A 86 3.89 53.64 28.52
CA ASP A 86 4.58 54.75 29.19
C ASP A 86 4.02 56.11 28.74
N GLN A 87 3.66 56.95 29.73
CA GLN A 87 3.17 58.31 29.51
C GLN A 87 4.24 59.23 28.90
N GLY A 88 5.53 58.90 29.04
CA GLY A 88 6.69 59.64 28.53
C GLY A 88 6.93 59.49 27.02
N ASN A 89 6.23 58.58 26.33
CA ASN A 89 6.43 58.29 24.91
C ASN A 89 6.15 59.46 23.93
N GLY A 90 5.44 60.49 24.38
CA GLY A 90 5.17 61.70 23.60
C GLY A 90 4.09 61.55 22.51
N ASP A 91 3.91 62.60 21.71
CA ASP A 91 2.97 62.68 20.58
C ASP A 91 3.65 62.77 19.20
N GLY A 92 4.98 62.73 19.16
CA GLY A 92 5.78 62.80 17.95
C GLY A 92 6.02 64.23 17.44
N PHE A 93 5.61 65.28 18.17
CA PHE A 93 5.87 66.67 17.83
C PHE A 93 6.84 67.33 18.82
N VAL A 94 8.01 67.73 18.30
CA VAL A 94 8.97 68.52 19.06
C VAL A 94 9.08 69.91 18.44
N ALA A 95 8.66 70.95 19.17
CA ALA A 95 8.65 72.33 18.67
C ALA A 95 10.03 72.86 18.26
N SER A 96 11.12 72.34 18.84
CA SER A 96 12.50 72.67 18.47
C SER A 96 12.99 71.92 17.22
N GLY A 97 12.28 70.88 16.78
CA GLY A 97 12.73 69.93 15.77
C GLY A 97 13.92 69.07 16.20
N ALA A 98 14.31 69.10 17.47
CA ALA A 98 15.43 68.32 17.97
C ALA A 98 15.01 66.87 18.25
N GLY A 99 15.65 65.91 17.59
CA GLY A 99 15.41 64.48 17.76
C GLY A 99 15.62 63.73 16.44
N THR A 100 15.26 62.44 16.41
CA THR A 100 15.36 61.61 15.21
C THR A 100 14.06 61.69 14.43
N SER A 101 14.14 62.20 13.19
CA SER A 101 13.00 62.25 12.27
C SER A 101 12.61 60.85 11.78
N THR A 102 11.32 60.57 11.70
CA THR A 102 10.77 59.28 11.24
C THR A 102 9.60 59.50 10.29
N ARG A 103 9.31 58.51 9.45
CA ARG A 103 8.14 58.49 8.55
C ARG A 103 7.00 57.61 9.03
N PHE A 104 7.19 56.94 10.17
CA PHE A 104 6.22 56.02 10.75
C PHE A 104 5.93 56.45 12.19
N ALA A 105 4.68 56.85 12.44
CA ALA A 105 4.22 57.12 13.79
C ALA A 105 4.06 55.81 14.57
N TYR A 106 4.71 55.74 15.74
CA TYR A 106 4.59 54.63 16.69
C TYR A 106 4.89 53.22 16.10
N PRO A 107 6.09 52.99 15.55
CA PRO A 107 6.48 51.69 15.00
C PRO A 107 6.63 50.58 16.07
N GLY A 108 6.55 50.91 17.37
CA GLY A 108 6.72 49.96 18.46
C GLY A 108 8.11 49.32 18.45
N MET A 109 8.16 47.99 18.55
CA MET A 109 9.39 47.18 18.47
C MET A 109 9.79 46.81 17.04
N SER A 110 9.07 47.29 16.02
CA SER A 110 9.49 47.07 14.64
C SER A 110 10.73 47.90 14.31
N TYR A 111 11.55 47.36 13.41
CA TYR A 111 12.66 48.07 12.80
C TYR A 111 12.51 48.05 11.30
N ASP A 112 12.88 49.16 10.66
CA ASP A 112 12.96 49.21 9.20
C ASP A 112 14.10 48.28 8.75
N THR A 113 13.75 47.07 8.32
CA THR A 113 14.68 46.06 7.80
C THR A 113 15.36 46.51 6.50
N THR A 114 14.82 47.54 5.84
CA THR A 114 15.25 47.98 4.52
C THR A 114 16.29 49.10 4.58
N GLY A 115 16.54 49.67 5.76
CA GLY A 115 17.59 50.68 5.94
C GLY A 115 17.29 52.03 5.28
N ALA A 116 16.06 52.29 4.83
CA ALA A 116 15.73 53.43 3.98
C ALA A 116 15.23 54.65 4.77
N TYR A 117 14.56 54.43 5.91
CA TYR A 117 14.09 55.50 6.79
C TYR A 117 14.34 55.19 8.27
N PRO A 118 14.66 56.21 9.10
CA PRO A 118 14.72 55.96 10.52
C PRO A 118 13.32 55.57 11.03
N PRO A 119 13.21 54.51 11.84
CA PRO A 119 14.34 53.84 12.49
C PRO A 119 14.76 52.49 11.88
N TYR A 120 16.06 52.38 11.57
CA TYR A 120 16.72 51.19 11.02
C TYR A 120 17.00 50.07 12.06
N ALA A 121 16.52 50.25 13.28
CA ALA A 121 16.67 49.34 14.42
C ALA A 121 15.45 49.49 15.34
N PRO A 122 15.11 48.50 16.18
CA PRO A 122 13.95 48.59 17.05
C PRO A 122 14.09 49.79 17.98
N VAL A 123 13.07 50.62 18.03
CA VAL A 123 13.12 51.86 18.84
C VAL A 123 12.35 51.71 20.14
N ASP A 124 11.42 50.76 20.21
CA ASP A 124 10.49 50.63 21.33
C ASP A 124 9.63 51.89 21.51
N TRP A 125 9.23 52.52 20.39
CA TRP A 125 8.48 53.77 20.41
C TRP A 125 6.99 53.52 20.17
N TRP A 126 6.23 53.66 21.25
CA TRP A 126 4.79 53.46 21.27
C TRP A 126 4.07 54.79 21.45
N GLU A 127 2.75 54.77 21.32
CA GLU A 127 1.94 55.93 21.65
C GLU A 127 1.86 56.17 23.16
N SER A 128 1.92 57.43 23.60
CA SER A 128 1.62 57.77 24.99
C SER A 128 0.14 57.54 25.32
N PRO A 129 -0.20 56.75 26.35
CA PRO A 129 -1.59 56.53 26.77
C PRO A 129 -2.28 57.80 27.30
N ALA A 130 -1.55 58.90 27.48
CA ALA A 130 -2.13 60.20 27.79
C ALA A 130 -2.87 60.81 26.59
N ASN A 131 -2.62 60.34 25.36
CA ASN A 131 -3.22 60.87 24.13
C ASN A 131 -4.58 60.23 23.83
N GLN A 132 -5.63 60.68 24.53
CA GLN A 132 -7.00 60.15 24.41
C GLN A 132 -7.84 60.78 23.29
N GLN A 133 -7.19 61.34 22.26
CA GLN A 133 -7.90 62.01 21.17
C GLN A 133 -8.44 61.00 20.15
N ASP A 134 -9.51 61.39 19.45
CA ASP A 134 -10.04 60.65 18.30
C ASP A 134 -9.08 60.77 17.12
N LYS A 135 -8.53 59.64 16.64
CA LYS A 135 -7.41 59.60 15.67
C LYS A 135 -7.86 59.19 14.28
N ARG A 136 -7.12 59.67 13.28
CA ARG A 136 -7.23 59.27 11.88
C ARG A 136 -5.85 58.85 11.42
N GLY A 137 -5.68 57.57 11.10
CA GLY A 137 -4.46 57.03 10.50
C GLY A 137 -4.44 57.27 8.98
N LEU A 138 -3.26 57.45 8.43
CA LEU A 138 -3.02 57.66 7.00
C LEU A 138 -1.88 56.75 6.56
N HIS A 139 -2.24 55.77 5.74
CA HIS A 139 -1.29 54.93 5.04
C HIS A 139 -1.00 55.61 3.70
N SER A 140 0.26 55.97 3.47
CA SER A 140 0.68 56.64 2.23
C SER A 140 1.68 55.76 1.49
N ALA A 141 1.52 55.64 0.17
CA ALA A 141 2.43 54.92 -0.72
C ALA A 141 2.86 55.88 -1.86
N GLY A 142 4.12 55.81 -2.26
CA GLY A 142 4.73 56.69 -3.28
C GLY A 142 5.86 57.59 -2.76
N PRO A 143 6.30 58.57 -3.56
CA PRO A 143 5.63 59.12 -4.73
C PRO A 143 5.74 58.25 -5.98
N PHE A 144 4.70 58.25 -6.82
CA PHE A 144 4.73 57.61 -8.14
C PHE A 144 4.10 58.51 -9.20
N SER A 145 4.49 58.30 -10.46
CA SER A 145 4.01 59.10 -11.59
C SER A 145 2.73 58.52 -12.17
N LEU A 146 1.68 59.34 -12.25
CA LEU A 146 0.43 58.99 -12.92
C LEU A 146 0.45 59.53 -14.35
N ALA A 147 0.92 58.72 -15.29
CA ALA A 147 0.87 59.06 -16.71
C ALA A 147 -0.57 58.95 -17.26
N PRO A 148 -1.02 59.84 -18.18
CA PRO A 148 -2.32 59.72 -18.81
C PRO A 148 -2.51 58.36 -19.49
N GLY A 149 -3.53 57.60 -19.07
CA GLY A 149 -3.85 56.27 -19.61
C GLY A 149 -3.14 55.10 -18.92
N ALA A 150 -2.32 55.33 -17.90
CA ALA A 150 -1.71 54.26 -17.10
C ALA A 150 -2.76 53.50 -16.27
N LEU A 151 -2.64 52.17 -16.24
CA LEU A 151 -3.48 51.29 -15.43
C LEU A 151 -2.71 50.92 -14.17
N ASN A 152 -3.24 51.26 -12.99
CA ASN A 152 -2.62 51.01 -11.69
C ASN A 152 -3.49 50.03 -10.91
N PHE A 153 -2.88 48.99 -10.35
CA PHE A 153 -3.54 48.05 -9.45
C PHE A 153 -3.22 48.46 -8.02
N VAL A 154 -4.27 48.65 -7.20
CA VAL A 154 -4.14 48.95 -5.77
C VAL A 154 -4.73 47.77 -5.02
N THR A 155 -3.89 47.07 -4.26
CA THR A 155 -4.30 46.01 -3.34
C THR A 155 -4.29 46.58 -1.93
N THR A 156 -5.35 46.37 -1.16
CA THR A 156 -5.43 46.80 0.24
C THR A 156 -5.84 45.62 1.10
N GLY A 157 -5.01 45.27 2.08
CA GLY A 157 -5.32 44.32 3.13
C GLY A 157 -5.78 45.04 4.39
N VAL A 158 -6.81 44.52 5.05
CA VAL A 158 -7.21 44.96 6.39
C VAL A 158 -7.24 43.73 7.27
N VAL A 159 -6.30 43.66 8.20
CA VAL A 159 -6.17 42.56 9.15
C VAL A 159 -6.84 42.99 10.45
N TRP A 160 -7.68 42.12 10.98
CA TRP A 160 -8.36 42.35 12.24
C TRP A 160 -8.30 41.07 13.07
N GLU A 161 -7.82 41.21 14.29
CA GLU A 161 -7.81 40.13 15.29
C GLU A 161 -8.15 40.72 16.65
N ARG A 162 -8.70 39.86 17.52
CA ARG A 162 -9.08 40.26 18.87
C ARG A 162 -8.78 39.15 19.88
N ASP A 163 -8.08 39.52 20.94
CA ASP A 163 -7.99 38.67 22.12
C ASP A 163 -9.23 38.90 23.02
N LEU A 164 -9.89 37.79 23.39
CA LEU A 164 -11.12 37.77 24.20
C LEU A 164 -10.87 37.32 25.65
N ILE A 165 -9.66 36.88 25.98
CA ILE A 165 -9.33 36.16 27.23
C ILE A 165 -8.36 36.99 28.08
N ASN A 166 -7.33 37.55 27.44
CA ASN A 166 -6.30 38.34 28.09
C ASN A 166 -6.77 39.79 28.24
N ASN A 167 -6.65 40.33 29.45
CA ASN A 167 -7.02 41.73 29.74
C ASN A 167 -5.83 42.70 29.54
N ASP A 168 -4.79 42.26 28.83
CA ASP A 168 -3.64 43.08 28.45
C ASP A 168 -4.02 43.99 27.28
N LEU A 169 -3.57 45.24 27.34
CA LEU A 169 -3.81 46.26 26.33
C LEU A 169 -3.31 45.84 24.93
N PHE A 170 -2.27 44.98 24.88
CA PHE A 170 -1.58 44.60 23.64
C PHE A 170 -1.84 43.15 23.17
N ALA A 171 -2.58 42.33 23.92
CA ALA A 171 -2.83 40.94 23.53
C ALA A 171 -3.52 40.80 22.15
N SER A 172 -4.39 41.76 21.79
CA SER A 172 -4.99 41.79 20.45
C SER A 172 -4.00 42.21 19.37
N VAL A 173 -3.02 43.07 19.70
CA VAL A 173 -1.99 43.53 18.76
C VAL A 173 -1.04 42.39 18.40
N GLU A 174 -0.64 41.56 19.36
CA GLU A 174 0.21 40.38 19.10
C GLU A 174 -0.47 39.38 18.14
N LYS A 175 -1.79 39.17 18.29
CA LYS A 175 -2.55 38.33 17.35
C LYS A 175 -2.67 38.95 15.97
N VAL A 176 -2.88 40.27 15.89
CA VAL A 176 -2.92 41.01 14.61
C VAL A 176 -1.59 40.85 13.87
N ILE A 177 -0.44 40.92 14.56
CA ILE A 177 0.88 40.74 13.92
C ILE A 177 1.00 39.36 13.26
N ILE A 178 0.62 38.28 13.96
CA ILE A 178 0.67 36.92 13.39
C ILE A 178 -0.26 36.78 12.17
N ALA A 179 -1.46 37.37 12.24
CA ALA A 179 -2.40 37.36 11.13
C ALA A 179 -1.91 38.22 9.95
N ASP A 180 -1.23 39.33 10.23
CA ASP A 180 -0.62 40.22 9.23
C ASP A 180 0.51 39.53 8.49
N ASP A 181 1.42 38.85 9.19
CA ASP A 181 2.47 38.03 8.58
C ASP A 181 1.88 36.96 7.64
N LYS A 182 0.78 36.31 8.04
CA LYS A 182 0.09 35.33 7.20
C LYS A 182 -0.53 35.97 5.95
N ALA A 183 -1.16 37.13 6.09
CA ALA A 183 -1.73 37.88 4.98
C ALA A 183 -0.65 38.38 4.02
N GLN A 184 0.49 38.83 4.55
CA GLN A 184 1.64 39.28 3.76
C GLN A 184 2.24 38.13 2.95
N LYS A 185 2.48 36.95 3.57
CA LYS A 185 2.94 35.75 2.85
C LYS A 185 2.00 35.33 1.72
N LEU A 186 0.68 35.43 1.93
CA LEU A 186 -0.30 35.18 0.88
C LEU A 186 -0.25 36.22 -0.25
N PHE A 187 -0.07 37.50 0.09
CA PHE A 187 0.10 38.57 -0.90
C PHE A 187 1.37 38.38 -1.73
N ASP A 188 2.48 38.01 -1.09
CA ASP A 188 3.76 37.73 -1.74
C ASP A 188 3.63 36.53 -2.68
N ASN A 189 2.89 35.50 -2.28
CA ASN A 189 2.53 34.35 -3.11
C ASN A 189 1.38 34.63 -4.12
N CYS A 190 1.09 35.90 -4.42
CA CYS A 190 0.05 36.31 -5.38
C CYS A 190 -1.35 35.71 -5.10
N PHE A 191 -1.66 35.45 -3.83
CA PHE A 191 -2.89 34.81 -3.34
C PHE A 191 -3.14 33.41 -3.93
N GLN A 192 -2.10 32.73 -4.41
CA GLN A 192 -2.21 31.33 -4.76
C GLN A 192 -2.36 30.52 -3.47
N VAL A 193 -3.51 29.86 -3.34
CA VAL A 193 -3.81 29.00 -2.19
C VAL A 193 -3.36 27.59 -2.55
N LEU A 194 -2.54 27.00 -1.68
CA LEU A 194 -2.11 25.61 -1.73
C LEU A 194 -3.31 24.69 -2.05
N ASN A 195 -3.20 23.92 -3.13
CA ASN A 195 -4.19 22.92 -3.53
C ASN A 195 -3.65 21.54 -3.22
N GLY A 196 -4.47 20.65 -2.66
CA GLY A 196 -4.13 19.22 -2.66
C GLY A 196 -4.28 18.57 -4.05
N PRO A 197 -3.99 17.26 -4.15
CA PRO A 197 -4.14 16.52 -5.40
C PRO A 197 -5.61 16.47 -5.86
N ASP A 198 -5.83 16.58 -7.17
CA ASP A 198 -7.15 16.48 -7.79
C ASP A 198 -7.71 15.06 -7.59
N ALA A 199 -8.99 14.95 -7.22
CA ALA A 199 -9.65 13.65 -7.07
C ALA A 199 -9.81 12.94 -8.43
N PRO A 200 -9.72 11.60 -8.48
CA PRO A 200 -9.94 10.85 -9.71
C PRO A 200 -11.41 10.84 -10.14
N ASP A 201 -11.65 10.52 -11.42
CA ASP A 201 -12.98 10.16 -11.89
C ASP A 201 -13.29 8.70 -11.52
N VAL A 202 -14.51 8.45 -11.04
CA VAL A 202 -14.95 7.11 -10.60
C VAL A 202 -15.88 6.50 -11.64
N ASN A 203 -15.46 5.36 -12.21
CA ASN A 203 -16.32 4.48 -13.00
C ASN A 203 -16.84 3.36 -12.09
N MET A 204 -18.13 3.04 -12.18
CA MET A 204 -18.75 2.04 -11.31
C MET A 204 -19.27 0.86 -12.13
N GLN A 205 -19.02 -0.36 -11.66
CA GLN A 205 -19.66 -1.57 -12.16
C GLN A 205 -20.65 -2.06 -11.12
N GLU A 206 -21.93 -2.09 -11.49
CA GLU A 206 -23.02 -2.59 -10.65
C GLU A 206 -23.14 -4.11 -10.85
N LEU A 207 -23.24 -4.85 -9.75
CA LEU A 207 -23.41 -6.30 -9.73
C LEU A 207 -24.50 -6.66 -8.72
N ASN A 208 -24.80 -7.96 -8.57
CA ASN A 208 -25.78 -8.43 -7.62
C ASN A 208 -25.32 -8.18 -6.18
N ARG A 209 -25.91 -7.16 -5.53
CA ARG A 209 -25.58 -6.71 -4.16
C ARG A 209 -24.12 -6.32 -3.98
N GLN A 210 -23.48 -5.89 -5.06
CA GLN A 210 -22.07 -5.52 -5.11
C GLN A 210 -21.88 -4.34 -6.06
N ILE A 211 -20.93 -3.48 -5.74
CA ILE A 211 -20.53 -2.35 -6.58
C ILE A 211 -19.01 -2.35 -6.65
N ILE A 212 -18.43 -2.27 -7.84
CA ILE A 212 -17.00 -2.10 -8.01
C ILE A 212 -16.73 -0.66 -8.42
N LEU A 213 -15.93 0.05 -7.64
CA LEU A 213 -15.46 1.40 -7.94
C LEU A 213 -14.11 1.31 -8.65
N LYS A 214 -13.92 2.04 -9.75
CA LYS A 214 -12.70 2.09 -10.57
C LYS A 214 -12.27 3.54 -10.74
N LEU A 215 -11.11 3.89 -10.19
CA LEU A 215 -10.55 5.23 -10.20
C LEU A 215 -9.71 5.44 -11.47
N THR A 216 -9.93 6.56 -12.15
CA THR A 216 -9.22 6.91 -13.39
C THR A 216 -8.88 8.39 -13.43
N TYR A 217 -7.80 8.77 -14.12
CA TYR A 217 -7.43 10.16 -14.33
C TYR A 217 -7.59 10.56 -15.80
N GLY A 218 -8.27 11.68 -16.01
CA GLY A 218 -8.31 12.37 -17.30
C GLY A 218 -7.11 13.30 -17.52
N PRO A 219 -6.86 13.72 -18.78
CA PRO A 219 -5.80 14.68 -19.09
C PRO A 219 -6.08 16.03 -18.41
N GLY A 220 -5.07 16.59 -17.75
CA GLY A 220 -5.14 17.90 -17.08
C GLY A 220 -5.40 17.88 -15.58
N SER A 221 -5.52 16.70 -14.96
CA SER A 221 -5.43 16.53 -13.51
C SER A 221 -4.02 16.89 -13.02
N ASN A 222 -3.91 17.62 -11.90
CA ASN A 222 -2.61 17.88 -11.26
C ASN A 222 -1.99 16.61 -10.61
N ASN A 223 -2.73 15.51 -10.56
CA ASN A 223 -2.31 14.21 -10.01
C ASN A 223 -2.35 13.08 -11.04
N GLN A 224 -2.30 13.40 -12.33
CA GLN A 224 -2.22 12.38 -13.38
C GLN A 224 -0.96 11.51 -13.19
N GLY A 225 -1.11 10.19 -13.17
CA GLY A 225 0.01 9.27 -12.93
C GLY A 225 0.62 9.41 -11.54
N TYR A 226 -0.17 9.87 -10.55
CA TYR A 226 0.25 10.04 -9.15
C TYR A 226 1.37 11.07 -8.96
N SER A 227 1.48 12.04 -9.88
CA SER A 227 2.60 12.98 -9.94
C SER A 227 2.39 14.27 -9.15
N TYR A 228 1.34 14.39 -8.32
CA TYR A 228 1.08 15.64 -7.62
C TYR A 228 2.24 16.02 -6.68
N SER A 229 2.68 17.26 -6.80
CA SER A 229 3.67 17.91 -5.94
C SER A 229 3.38 19.41 -5.94
N GLU A 230 3.07 19.98 -4.78
CA GLU A 230 2.82 21.43 -4.64
C GLU A 230 3.56 21.97 -3.40
N ARG A 231 4.30 23.06 -3.59
CA ARG A 231 5.08 23.69 -2.52
C ARG A 231 4.20 24.53 -1.61
N ASP A 232 4.38 24.37 -0.29
CA ASP A 232 3.78 25.26 0.70
C ASP A 232 4.71 26.45 1.01
N PRO A 233 4.34 27.69 0.63
CA PRO A 233 5.16 28.88 0.88
C PRO A 233 5.21 29.28 2.37
N LEU A 234 4.38 28.68 3.23
CA LEU A 234 4.37 28.97 4.66
C LEU A 234 5.47 28.23 5.42
N ILE A 235 6.02 27.15 4.84
CA ILE A 235 7.16 26.41 5.37
C ILE A 235 8.43 27.20 5.05
N THR A 236 9.09 27.74 6.07
CA THR A 236 10.29 28.57 5.91
C THR A 236 11.43 28.04 6.77
N VAL A 237 12.65 28.00 6.22
CA VAL A 237 13.89 27.67 6.92
C VAL A 237 14.86 28.85 6.85
N SER A 238 15.90 28.84 7.67
CA SER A 238 16.95 29.87 7.59
C SER A 238 17.64 29.79 6.21
N ALA A 239 18.06 30.94 5.67
CA ALA A 239 18.73 30.98 4.37
C ALA A 239 20.05 30.18 4.36
N ASP A 240 20.74 30.15 5.50
CA ASP A 240 22.00 29.44 5.68
C ASP A 240 21.82 27.90 5.71
N ASP A 241 20.65 27.42 6.15
CA ASP A 241 20.33 25.99 6.26
C ASP A 241 19.60 25.42 5.04
N ARG A 242 19.12 26.27 4.12
CA ARG A 242 18.28 25.82 3.00
C ARG A 242 18.98 24.80 2.11
N ASP A 243 20.21 25.10 1.69
CA ASP A 243 20.96 24.21 0.80
C ASP A 243 21.28 22.88 1.49
N SER A 244 21.59 22.89 2.79
CA SER A 244 21.88 21.67 3.54
C SER A 244 20.63 20.79 3.67
N ILE A 245 19.46 21.40 3.94
CA ILE A 245 18.18 20.70 4.02
C ILE A 245 17.77 20.13 2.66
N LEU A 246 17.82 20.92 1.58
CA LEU A 246 17.42 20.47 0.24
C LEU A 246 18.33 19.38 -0.32
N ASN A 247 19.61 19.36 0.07
CA ASN A 247 20.53 18.28 -0.29
C ASN A 247 20.15 16.95 0.37
N VAL A 248 19.51 16.97 1.54
CA VAL A 248 19.04 15.77 2.26
C VAL A 248 17.62 15.40 1.84
N ASN A 249 16.73 16.37 1.78
CA ASN A 249 15.34 16.22 1.36
C ASN A 249 14.97 17.29 0.33
N PRO A 250 15.08 16.98 -0.98
CA PRO A 250 14.73 17.91 -2.05
C PRO A 250 13.26 18.39 -2.01
N ASN A 251 12.39 17.65 -1.33
CA ASN A 251 10.94 17.88 -1.28
C ASN A 251 10.48 18.43 0.07
N TYR A 252 11.40 18.94 0.88
CA TYR A 252 11.12 19.41 2.25
C TYR A 252 9.90 20.36 2.33
N PHE A 253 9.72 21.22 1.33
CA PHE A 253 8.64 22.21 1.29
C PHE A 253 7.37 21.74 0.57
N ASP A 254 7.38 20.55 -0.03
CA ASP A 254 6.40 20.15 -1.02
C ASP A 254 5.44 19.09 -0.44
N TYR A 255 4.14 19.29 -0.59
CA TYR A 255 3.15 18.21 -0.41
C TYR A 255 3.16 17.34 -1.65
N LYS A 256 3.28 16.04 -1.46
CA LYS A 256 3.28 15.04 -2.54
C LYS A 256 2.11 14.12 -2.44
N PHE A 257 1.68 13.55 -3.56
CA PHE A 257 0.60 12.58 -3.54
C PHE A 257 0.93 11.44 -2.58
N GLU A 258 -0.06 11.04 -1.79
CA GLU A 258 0.09 9.95 -0.83
C GLU A 258 -0.97 8.88 -1.05
N GLY A 259 -2.23 9.24 -1.29
CA GLY A 259 -3.27 8.22 -1.37
C GLY A 259 -4.68 8.71 -1.71
N PHE A 260 -5.63 7.78 -1.58
CA PHE A 260 -7.06 7.99 -1.77
C PHE A 260 -7.85 7.61 -0.53
N GLN A 261 -8.93 8.35 -0.29
CA GLN A 261 -9.98 8.01 0.67
C GLN A 261 -11.33 7.95 -0.04
N ILE A 262 -12.05 6.85 0.18
CA ILE A 262 -13.35 6.60 -0.43
C ILE A 262 -14.39 6.56 0.67
N TYR A 263 -15.46 7.34 0.49
CA TYR A 263 -16.54 7.46 1.45
C TYR A 263 -17.86 7.07 0.83
N GLN A 264 -18.67 6.32 1.57
CA GLN A 264 -20.10 6.22 1.35
C GLN A 264 -20.79 7.40 2.03
N LEU A 265 -21.67 8.09 1.30
CA LEU A 265 -22.47 9.20 1.80
C LEU A 265 -23.86 8.73 2.23
N ALA A 266 -24.43 9.38 3.24
CA ALA A 266 -25.76 9.07 3.75
C ALA A 266 -26.85 9.34 2.70
N ASN A 267 -26.65 10.34 1.84
CA ASN A 267 -27.52 10.72 0.73
C ASN A 267 -26.72 11.58 -0.29
N LYS A 268 -27.35 11.91 -1.42
CA LYS A 268 -26.74 12.71 -2.50
C LYS A 268 -26.46 14.18 -2.16
N ASP A 269 -27.05 14.71 -1.09
CA ASP A 269 -27.02 16.14 -0.74
C ASP A 269 -25.97 16.46 0.35
N VAL A 270 -25.17 15.46 0.76
CA VAL A 270 -24.07 15.63 1.74
C VAL A 270 -23.01 16.58 1.18
N SER A 271 -22.66 17.59 1.99
CA SER A 271 -21.60 18.54 1.66
C SER A 271 -20.22 17.91 1.85
N ILE A 272 -19.25 18.27 1.00
CA ILE A 272 -17.85 17.84 1.16
C ILE A 272 -17.22 18.33 2.47
N ALA A 273 -17.71 19.44 3.03
CA ALA A 273 -17.24 19.93 4.33
C ALA A 273 -17.56 18.96 5.48
N ASP A 274 -18.58 18.12 5.32
CA ASP A 274 -19.05 17.18 6.33
C ASP A 274 -18.55 15.74 6.06
N VAL A 275 -17.56 15.56 5.16
CA VAL A 275 -17.10 14.23 4.75
C VAL A 275 -16.45 13.43 5.88
N TYR A 276 -15.91 14.11 6.89
CA TYR A 276 -15.35 13.52 8.10
C TYR A 276 -16.37 13.43 9.26
N ASP A 277 -17.63 13.82 9.06
CA ASP A 277 -18.71 13.58 10.02
C ASP A 277 -19.29 12.17 9.84
N PRO A 278 -19.14 11.25 10.82
CA PRO A 278 -19.61 9.86 10.72
C PRO A 278 -21.13 9.69 10.59
N THR A 279 -21.91 10.76 10.81
CA THR A 279 -23.36 10.79 10.61
C THR A 279 -23.76 11.11 9.17
N GLN A 280 -22.90 11.81 8.42
CA GLN A 280 -23.13 12.20 7.03
C GLN A 280 -22.37 11.31 6.05
N SER A 281 -21.19 10.81 6.45
CA SER A 281 -20.25 10.11 5.59
C SER A 281 -19.52 9.02 6.38
N ARG A 282 -19.23 7.89 5.73
CA ARG A 282 -18.48 6.78 6.35
C ARG A 282 -17.46 6.25 5.36
N MET A 283 -16.20 6.16 5.77
CA MET A 283 -15.13 5.62 4.94
C MET A 283 -15.42 4.15 4.62
N VAL A 284 -15.23 3.77 3.36
CA VAL A 284 -15.37 2.40 2.86
C VAL A 284 -14.04 1.80 2.37
N ALA A 285 -13.08 2.65 1.98
CA ALA A 285 -11.74 2.24 1.62
C ALA A 285 -10.75 3.40 1.74
N GLN A 286 -9.49 3.07 1.97
CA GLN A 286 -8.34 3.97 1.90
C GLN A 286 -7.17 3.21 1.28
N CYS A 287 -6.28 3.88 0.56
CA CYS A 287 -4.99 3.32 0.14
C CYS A 287 -3.94 4.42 0.04
N ASP A 288 -2.68 4.07 0.25
CA ASP A 288 -1.53 4.95 0.29
C ASP A 288 -0.31 4.34 -0.39
N ILE A 289 0.67 5.18 -0.71
CA ILE A 289 1.97 4.75 -1.20
C ILE A 289 2.65 3.88 -0.13
N LYS A 290 3.22 2.76 -0.56
CA LYS A 290 4.03 1.89 0.30
C LYS A 290 5.36 2.54 0.66
N ASN A 291 5.36 3.44 1.65
CA ASN A 291 6.52 4.22 2.10
C ASN A 291 6.74 4.20 3.63
N GLY A 292 5.91 3.47 4.39
CA GLY A 292 5.99 3.35 5.84
C GLY A 292 5.18 4.39 6.63
N LEU A 293 4.55 5.36 5.96
CA LEU A 293 3.70 6.36 6.60
C LEU A 293 2.33 5.77 6.91
N THR A 294 2.11 5.42 8.17
CA THR A 294 0.89 4.72 8.60
C THR A 294 -0.12 5.62 9.31
N GLN A 295 0.31 6.80 9.79
CA GLN A 295 -0.56 7.74 10.49
C GLN A 295 -0.18 9.19 10.20
N LEU A 296 -1.18 10.01 9.84
CA LEU A 296 -1.05 11.45 9.64
C LEU A 296 -2.08 12.18 10.50
N ILE A 297 -1.60 13.00 11.43
CA ILE A 297 -2.42 13.75 12.39
C ILE A 297 -2.33 15.23 12.05
N ASN A 298 -3.47 15.84 11.72
CA ASN A 298 -3.58 17.29 11.60
C ASN A 298 -3.89 17.91 12.96
N TRP A 299 -3.21 19.00 13.29
CA TRP A 299 -3.41 19.76 14.52
C TRP A 299 -4.01 21.12 14.20
N GLU A 300 -5.30 21.25 14.46
CA GLU A 300 -6.05 22.49 14.22
C GLU A 300 -6.37 23.21 15.53
N VAL A 301 -6.49 24.53 15.47
CA VAL A 301 -6.89 25.32 16.64
C VAL A 301 -8.40 25.26 16.75
N ASP A 302 -8.89 24.64 17.82
CA ASP A 302 -10.30 24.68 18.17
C ASP A 302 -10.64 26.10 18.68
N PRO A 303 -11.58 26.83 18.03
CA PRO A 303 -11.91 28.21 18.41
C PRO A 303 -12.63 28.33 19.76
N ASP A 304 -13.31 27.28 20.22
CA ASP A 304 -14.01 27.24 21.51
C ASP A 304 -13.05 26.95 22.66
N LEU A 305 -12.05 26.09 22.42
CA LEU A 305 -11.03 25.73 23.40
C LEU A 305 -9.79 26.62 23.35
N ASN A 306 -9.56 27.33 22.24
CA ASN A 306 -8.34 28.05 21.90
C ASN A 306 -7.07 27.20 22.14
N ALA A 307 -7.16 25.91 21.78
CA ALA A 307 -6.14 24.90 21.97
C ALA A 307 -5.97 24.08 20.68
N LEU A 308 -4.78 23.53 20.45
CA LEU A 308 -4.52 22.61 19.35
C LEU A 308 -5.18 21.26 19.66
N VAL A 309 -6.06 20.82 18.76
CA VAL A 309 -6.75 19.53 18.85
C VAL A 309 -6.22 18.64 17.72
N PRO A 310 -5.77 17.41 18.04
CA PRO A 310 -5.36 16.46 17.01
C PRO A 310 -6.61 15.85 16.35
N GLN A 311 -6.58 15.80 15.02
CA GLN A 311 -7.51 15.05 14.20
C GLN A 311 -6.73 14.03 13.38
N ASP A 312 -7.04 12.75 13.58
CA ASP A 312 -6.49 11.68 12.76
C ASP A 312 -7.14 11.73 11.38
N MET A 313 -6.34 11.95 10.35
CA MET A 313 -6.82 12.01 8.97
C MET A 313 -6.73 10.65 8.29
N THR A 314 -5.82 9.79 8.73
CA THR A 314 -5.64 8.41 8.28
C THR A 314 -6.48 7.48 9.14
N LEU A 315 -7.80 7.44 8.87
CA LEU A 315 -8.75 6.68 9.68
C LEU A 315 -8.49 5.16 9.68
N THR A 316 -7.72 4.67 8.71
CA THR A 316 -7.19 3.30 8.66
C THR A 316 -5.68 3.36 8.48
N SER A 317 -4.95 2.48 9.17
CA SER A 317 -3.51 2.31 8.99
C SER A 317 -3.27 1.41 7.78
N ASN A 318 -2.89 2.01 6.66
CA ASN A 318 -2.57 1.32 5.41
C ASN A 318 -1.12 1.65 5.03
N ASN A 319 -0.45 0.74 4.32
CA ASN A 319 0.87 0.93 3.72
C ASN A 319 1.09 -0.12 2.63
N GLU A 320 0.06 -0.34 1.81
CA GLU A 320 -0.02 -1.50 0.92
C GLU A 320 0.22 -1.16 -0.55
N GLY A 321 0.35 0.13 -0.89
CA GLY A 321 0.47 0.59 -2.27
C GLY A 321 -0.82 1.22 -2.80
N VAL A 322 -0.72 1.83 -3.98
CA VAL A 322 -1.81 2.62 -4.55
C VAL A 322 -2.73 1.71 -5.37
N PHE A 323 -3.93 1.44 -4.86
CA PHE A 323 -4.95 0.67 -5.55
C PHE A 323 -6.03 1.58 -6.15
N THR A 324 -6.56 1.21 -7.31
CA THR A 324 -7.54 2.02 -8.05
C THR A 324 -8.86 1.31 -8.29
N SER A 325 -9.02 0.08 -7.81
CA SER A 325 -10.26 -0.69 -7.86
C SER A 325 -10.69 -1.19 -6.48
N PHE A 326 -11.99 -1.10 -6.18
CA PHE A 326 -12.54 -1.41 -4.86
C PHE A 326 -13.90 -2.08 -4.97
N LEU A 327 -14.05 -3.24 -4.30
CA LEU A 327 -15.34 -3.94 -4.16
C LEU A 327 -16.08 -3.45 -2.93
N ILE A 328 -17.29 -2.94 -3.12
CA ILE A 328 -18.23 -2.55 -2.07
C ILE A 328 -19.37 -3.58 -2.03
N SER A 329 -19.49 -4.27 -0.90
CA SER A 329 -20.56 -5.25 -0.63
C SER A 329 -21.41 -4.89 0.59
N GLU A 330 -21.03 -3.85 1.34
CA GLU A 330 -21.69 -3.41 2.55
C GLU A 330 -22.19 -1.96 2.49
N ASP A 331 -23.39 -1.74 2.98
CA ASP A 331 -23.99 -0.45 3.33
C ASP A 331 -23.53 -0.03 4.73
N GLN A 332 -22.67 0.97 4.79
CA GLN A 332 -22.15 1.50 6.03
C GLN A 332 -23.21 2.13 6.92
N PHE A 333 -24.36 2.58 6.39
CA PHE A 333 -25.44 3.22 7.15
C PHE A 333 -26.55 2.26 7.59
N ALA A 334 -26.53 1.01 7.13
CA ALA A 334 -27.53 0.02 7.51
C ALA A 334 -27.39 -0.40 8.99
N ILE A 335 -28.52 -0.72 9.62
CA ILE A 335 -28.60 -1.27 10.98
C ILE A 335 -28.95 -2.76 10.88
N GLY A 336 -28.10 -3.64 11.43
CA GLY A 336 -28.31 -5.09 11.37
C GLY A 336 -27.58 -5.71 10.19
N ASN A 337 -28.32 -6.23 9.19
CA ASN A 337 -27.71 -6.75 7.97
C ASN A 337 -27.19 -5.58 7.13
N ARG A 338 -25.89 -5.59 6.82
CA ARG A 338 -25.20 -4.55 6.06
C ARG A 338 -25.07 -4.86 4.59
N ASP A 339 -25.44 -6.03 4.09
CA ASP A 339 -25.37 -6.34 2.66
C ASP A 339 -26.05 -5.25 1.81
N LEU A 340 -25.47 -4.93 0.65
CA LEU A 340 -26.17 -4.07 -0.31
C LEU A 340 -27.49 -4.69 -0.76
N ILE A 341 -28.44 -3.82 -1.10
CA ILE A 341 -29.78 -4.17 -1.54
C ILE A 341 -29.93 -3.75 -3.01
N ASN A 342 -30.33 -4.69 -3.86
CA ASN A 342 -30.54 -4.38 -5.27
C ASN A 342 -31.61 -3.30 -5.48
N HIS A 343 -31.41 -2.47 -6.49
CA HIS A 343 -32.25 -1.35 -6.90
C HIS A 343 -32.36 -0.19 -5.88
N LYS A 344 -31.61 -0.22 -4.77
CA LYS A 344 -31.40 0.92 -3.87
C LYS A 344 -30.24 1.77 -4.37
N GLU A 345 -30.36 3.09 -4.23
CA GLU A 345 -29.29 4.03 -4.56
C GLU A 345 -28.27 4.11 -3.42
N TYR A 346 -27.00 4.09 -3.79
CA TYR A 346 -25.84 4.27 -2.92
C TYR A 346 -24.97 5.39 -3.47
N HIS A 347 -24.48 6.26 -2.59
CA HIS A 347 -23.74 7.46 -2.97
C HIS A 347 -22.31 7.40 -2.45
N PHE A 348 -21.35 7.76 -3.29
CA PHE A 348 -19.92 7.72 -2.97
C PHE A 348 -19.22 9.02 -3.36
N THR A 349 -18.14 9.33 -2.64
CA THR A 349 -17.18 10.37 -3.03
C THR A 349 -15.76 9.85 -2.80
N VAL A 350 -14.81 10.40 -3.54
CA VAL A 350 -13.39 10.06 -3.44
C VAL A 350 -12.59 11.34 -3.22
N ILE A 351 -11.64 11.28 -2.29
CA ILE A 351 -10.69 12.34 -2.00
C ILE A 351 -9.30 11.79 -2.29
N ALA A 352 -8.53 12.47 -3.13
CA ALA A 352 -7.09 12.28 -3.18
C ALA A 352 -6.43 13.19 -2.15
N TYR A 353 -5.39 12.72 -1.49
CA TYR A 353 -4.63 13.53 -0.53
C TYR A 353 -3.14 13.46 -0.79
N GLY A 354 -2.48 14.54 -0.43
CA GLY A 354 -1.02 14.59 -0.37
C GLY A 354 -0.53 14.71 1.05
N GLN A 355 0.73 14.40 1.26
CA GLN A 355 1.40 14.57 2.54
C GLN A 355 2.70 15.36 2.43
N ASN A 356 3.00 16.06 3.51
CA ASN A 356 4.32 16.59 3.82
C ASN A 356 4.49 16.49 5.32
N GLN A 357 5.33 15.59 5.82
CA GLN A 357 5.72 15.57 7.24
C GLN A 357 7.22 15.81 7.37
N PHE A 358 7.67 17.04 7.07
CA PHE A 358 9.09 17.39 7.12
C PHE A 358 9.72 17.21 8.51
N GLU A 359 8.91 17.34 9.57
CA GLU A 359 9.23 17.06 10.96
C GLU A 359 7.91 16.74 11.69
N GLU A 360 7.91 15.71 12.52
CA GLU A 360 6.73 15.34 13.30
C GLU A 360 6.43 16.42 14.35
N PHE A 361 5.19 16.93 14.35
CA PHE A 361 4.77 17.92 15.33
C PHE A 361 4.38 17.26 16.65
N ASP A 362 5.04 17.68 17.73
CA ASP A 362 4.63 17.37 19.10
C ASP A 362 4.55 18.68 19.91
N PRO A 363 3.41 18.98 20.55
CA PRO A 363 3.21 20.24 21.26
C PRO A 363 4.16 20.44 22.46
N THR A 364 4.81 19.38 22.94
CA THR A 364 5.69 19.37 24.11
C THR A 364 7.18 19.22 23.78
N ILE A 365 7.53 18.37 22.81
CA ILE A 365 8.94 18.05 22.49
C ILE A 365 9.38 18.55 21.10
N ALA A 366 8.45 18.80 20.17
CA ALA A 366 8.75 19.18 18.78
C ALA A 366 7.75 20.20 18.24
N SER A 367 7.66 21.37 18.90
CA SER A 367 6.65 22.40 18.59
C SER A 367 6.89 23.16 17.28
N GLY A 368 8.02 22.91 16.62
CA GLY A 368 8.37 23.43 15.29
C GLY A 368 7.97 22.52 14.13
N GLY A 369 7.49 21.31 14.40
CA GLY A 369 7.13 20.34 13.36
C GLY A 369 5.90 20.74 12.53
N GLN A 370 5.62 19.93 11.50
CA GLN A 370 4.49 20.16 10.60
C GLN A 370 3.16 19.89 11.31
N LYS A 371 2.32 20.93 11.42
CA LYS A 371 1.01 20.83 12.07
C LYS A 371 -0.07 20.20 11.20
N ILE A 372 0.03 20.36 9.87
CA ILE A 372 -0.99 19.88 8.93
C ILE A 372 -0.32 18.93 7.92
N PRO A 373 0.22 17.78 8.34
CA PRO A 373 0.94 16.91 7.42
C PRO A 373 0.06 16.28 6.33
N PHE A 374 -1.26 16.24 6.51
CA PHE A 374 -2.22 15.74 5.54
C PHE A 374 -2.94 16.88 4.82
N LEU A 375 -2.92 16.88 3.49
CA LEU A 375 -3.60 17.86 2.64
C LEU A 375 -4.57 17.19 1.66
N ALA A 376 -5.87 17.36 1.91
CA ALA A 376 -6.92 16.90 1.00
C ALA A 376 -7.01 17.73 -0.28
N GLY A 377 -7.28 17.06 -1.39
CA GLY A 377 -7.74 17.67 -2.64
C GLY A 377 -9.03 18.44 -2.47
N ARG A 378 -9.24 19.46 -3.30
CA ARG A 378 -10.49 20.27 -3.35
C ARG A 378 -11.11 20.39 -4.74
N ARG A 379 -10.54 19.70 -5.72
CA ARG A 379 -10.89 19.77 -7.13
C ARG A 379 -11.33 18.39 -7.61
N ASN A 380 -12.21 18.40 -8.61
CA ASN A 380 -12.86 17.21 -9.17
C ASN A 380 -13.63 16.32 -8.16
N ILE A 381 -14.04 16.89 -7.02
CA ILE A 381 -14.84 16.18 -6.03
C ILE A 381 -16.29 16.13 -6.50
N LYS A 382 -16.81 14.91 -6.69
CA LYS A 382 -18.16 14.65 -7.21
C LYS A 382 -18.82 13.59 -6.35
N THR A 383 -20.16 13.64 -6.31
CA THR A 383 -20.97 12.54 -5.76
C THR A 383 -21.32 11.58 -6.89
N TYR A 384 -20.95 10.31 -6.72
CA TYR A 384 -21.25 9.21 -7.63
C TYR A 384 -22.39 8.37 -7.07
N THR A 385 -23.34 7.96 -7.90
CA THR A 385 -24.49 7.15 -7.48
C THR A 385 -24.49 5.81 -8.21
N ALA A 386 -24.59 4.72 -7.46
CA ALA A 386 -24.68 3.36 -7.98
C ALA A 386 -25.93 2.64 -7.46
N ILE A 387 -26.46 1.74 -8.28
CA ILE A 387 -27.69 0.99 -8.06
C ILE A 387 -27.41 -0.50 -8.36
N PRO A 388 -26.92 -1.29 -7.38
CA PRO A 388 -26.62 -2.70 -7.59
C PRO A 388 -27.87 -3.48 -8.04
N HIS A 389 -27.70 -4.52 -8.85
CA HIS A 389 -28.82 -5.27 -9.42
C HIS A 389 -28.40 -6.65 -9.93
N GLU A 390 -29.38 -7.51 -10.20
CA GLU A 390 -29.11 -8.80 -10.86
C GLU A 390 -28.72 -8.58 -12.32
N ILE A 391 -27.56 -9.10 -12.70
CA ILE A 391 -26.95 -8.92 -14.03
C ILE A 391 -27.42 -9.95 -15.06
N ASP A 392 -28.01 -11.07 -14.61
CA ASP A 392 -28.28 -12.24 -15.45
C ASP A 392 -29.23 -11.94 -16.63
N ALA A 393 -30.06 -10.91 -16.51
CA ALA A 393 -31.01 -10.47 -17.53
C ALA A 393 -30.42 -9.46 -18.53
N GLU A 394 -29.23 -8.93 -18.27
CA GLU A 394 -28.52 -8.02 -19.18
C GLU A 394 -28.05 -8.73 -20.44
N LYS A 395 -27.78 -7.96 -21.51
CA LYS A 395 -27.21 -8.46 -22.77
C LYS A 395 -27.84 -9.77 -23.26
N GLY A 396 -29.16 -9.94 -23.13
CA GLY A 396 -29.90 -11.13 -23.56
C GLY A 396 -29.68 -12.41 -22.76
N GLY A 397 -28.98 -12.35 -21.62
CA GLY A 397 -28.63 -13.49 -20.79
C GLY A 397 -27.13 -13.50 -20.48
N THR A 398 -26.77 -13.06 -19.27
CA THR A 398 -25.37 -12.97 -18.82
C THR A 398 -25.03 -14.09 -17.84
N ILE A 399 -23.88 -14.72 -18.03
CA ILE A 399 -23.24 -15.65 -17.09
C ILE A 399 -21.91 -15.04 -16.71
N GLN A 400 -21.85 -14.45 -15.51
CA GLN A 400 -20.60 -14.07 -14.88
C GLN A 400 -19.86 -15.34 -14.45
N VAL A 401 -18.61 -15.50 -14.91
CA VAL A 401 -17.78 -16.67 -14.59
C VAL A 401 -16.78 -16.34 -13.48
N ALA A 402 -15.99 -15.26 -13.63
CA ALA A 402 -15.12 -14.76 -12.58
C ALA A 402 -15.83 -13.78 -11.64
N GLN A 403 -15.28 -13.66 -10.43
CA GLN A 403 -15.60 -12.64 -9.45
C GLN A 403 -14.52 -11.56 -9.40
N TYR A 404 -14.84 -10.42 -8.79
CA TYR A 404 -13.82 -9.42 -8.49
C TYR A 404 -12.75 -10.04 -7.59
N GLY A 405 -11.48 -9.82 -7.91
CA GLY A 405 -10.36 -10.39 -7.15
C GLY A 405 -9.80 -11.69 -7.73
N ASP A 406 -10.57 -12.42 -8.56
CA ASP A 406 -10.05 -13.61 -9.24
C ASP A 406 -8.91 -13.23 -10.19
N GLY A 407 -8.00 -14.16 -10.46
CA GLY A 407 -6.92 -13.97 -11.44
C GLY A 407 -6.92 -15.06 -12.51
N PRO A 408 -6.38 -14.78 -13.71
CA PRO A 408 -6.19 -15.80 -14.74
C PRO A 408 -5.10 -16.80 -14.31
N GLU A 409 -5.11 -17.97 -14.95
CA GLU A 409 -3.96 -18.88 -14.93
C GLU A 409 -2.79 -18.21 -15.66
N ILE A 410 -1.60 -18.33 -15.09
CA ILE A 410 -0.38 -17.69 -15.60
C ILE A 410 0.67 -18.76 -15.84
N THR A 411 1.33 -18.72 -16.99
CA THR A 411 2.50 -19.54 -17.30
C THR A 411 3.72 -18.64 -17.40
N ARG A 412 4.79 -18.95 -16.67
CA ARG A 412 6.07 -18.25 -16.79
C ARG A 412 6.77 -18.71 -18.07
N LEU A 413 7.10 -17.79 -18.97
CA LEU A 413 7.81 -18.08 -20.21
C LEU A 413 9.31 -17.82 -20.10
N ASP A 414 9.73 -16.80 -19.35
CA ASP A 414 11.12 -16.39 -19.21
C ASP A 414 11.37 -15.66 -17.88
N GLY A 415 12.65 -15.48 -17.52
CA GLY A 415 13.08 -14.85 -16.28
C GLY A 415 12.64 -15.59 -15.02
N ILE A 416 12.77 -14.96 -13.86
CA ILE A 416 12.30 -15.51 -12.57
C ILE A 416 11.82 -14.37 -11.68
N GLY A 417 11.03 -14.69 -10.65
CA GLY A 417 10.51 -13.75 -9.67
C GLY A 417 9.00 -13.87 -9.47
N ASN A 418 8.50 -13.32 -8.37
CA ASN A 418 7.09 -13.44 -7.99
C ASN A 418 6.42 -12.15 -7.51
N GLY A 419 7.13 -11.01 -7.51
CA GLY A 419 6.52 -9.74 -7.11
C GLY A 419 6.06 -9.66 -5.64
N ALA A 420 6.56 -10.54 -4.76
CA ALA A 420 6.01 -10.82 -3.42
C ALA A 420 4.55 -11.31 -3.42
N GLY A 421 4.11 -11.90 -4.54
CA GLY A 421 2.87 -12.64 -4.65
C GLY A 421 3.04 -14.10 -4.24
N GLU A 422 1.98 -14.67 -3.70
CA GLU A 422 1.92 -16.08 -3.35
C GLU A 422 1.81 -16.96 -4.61
N LEU A 423 2.66 -17.97 -4.73
CA LEU A 423 2.67 -18.89 -5.87
C LEU A 423 1.94 -20.20 -5.56
N GLU A 424 1.25 -20.76 -6.55
CA GLU A 424 0.73 -22.13 -6.47
C GLU A 424 0.71 -22.78 -7.85
N LEU A 425 1.41 -23.90 -8.01
CA LEU A 425 1.43 -24.63 -9.27
C LEU A 425 0.06 -25.26 -9.55
N GLN A 426 -0.32 -25.30 -10.83
CA GLN A 426 -1.49 -26.06 -11.26
C GLN A 426 -1.25 -27.56 -11.02
N LEU A 427 -2.28 -28.31 -10.59
CA LEU A 427 -2.17 -29.76 -10.33
C LEU A 427 -1.71 -30.55 -11.56
N GLU A 428 -2.11 -30.11 -12.75
CA GLU A 428 -1.69 -30.69 -14.03
C GLU A 428 -0.19 -30.48 -14.26
N GLU A 429 0.34 -29.30 -13.90
CA GLU A 429 1.76 -29.00 -14.00
C GLU A 429 2.59 -29.80 -12.98
N VAL A 430 2.11 -29.93 -11.73
CA VAL A 430 2.74 -30.82 -10.73
C VAL A 430 2.85 -32.24 -11.27
N SER A 431 1.78 -32.77 -11.87
CA SER A 431 1.77 -34.10 -12.47
C SER A 431 2.81 -34.22 -13.60
N ARG A 432 2.91 -33.22 -14.47
CA ARG A 432 3.92 -33.19 -15.55
C ARG A 432 5.35 -33.15 -15.03
N ILE A 433 5.62 -32.39 -13.97
CA ILE A 433 6.94 -32.32 -13.33
C ILE A 433 7.33 -33.71 -12.79
N LEU A 434 6.41 -34.39 -12.11
CA LEU A 434 6.65 -35.73 -11.53
C LEU A 434 6.90 -36.80 -12.60
N GLU A 435 6.25 -36.68 -13.76
CA GLU A 435 6.45 -37.54 -14.92
C GLU A 435 7.75 -37.24 -15.70
N GLY A 436 8.51 -36.20 -15.32
CA GLY A 436 9.75 -35.80 -15.99
C GLY A 436 9.54 -34.99 -17.27
N TYR A 437 8.38 -34.33 -17.41
CA TYR A 437 8.01 -33.49 -18.55
C TYR A 437 8.01 -31.99 -18.21
N SER A 438 8.85 -31.57 -17.25
CA SER A 438 9.04 -30.15 -16.93
C SER A 438 9.63 -29.41 -18.13
N SER A 439 9.03 -28.26 -18.47
CA SER A 439 9.56 -27.35 -19.50
C SER A 439 10.42 -26.23 -18.92
N GLY A 440 10.56 -26.15 -17.59
CA GLY A 440 11.11 -24.96 -16.91
C GLY A 440 10.23 -23.72 -17.04
N GLN A 441 9.00 -23.87 -17.56
CA GLN A 441 8.00 -22.82 -17.79
C GLN A 441 6.71 -23.20 -17.05
N PRO A 442 6.69 -23.13 -15.70
CA PRO A 442 5.58 -23.60 -14.90
C PRO A 442 4.30 -22.78 -15.10
N THR A 443 3.16 -23.47 -15.00
CA THR A 443 1.82 -22.89 -14.97
C THR A 443 1.26 -22.87 -13.55
N TYR A 444 0.70 -21.74 -13.16
CA TYR A 444 0.19 -21.46 -11.83
C TYR A 444 -1.34 -21.39 -11.82
N MET A 445 -1.93 -21.72 -10.66
CA MET A 445 -3.36 -21.55 -10.40
C MET A 445 -3.79 -20.08 -10.53
N GLY A 446 -5.04 -19.87 -10.92
CA GLY A 446 -5.61 -18.54 -11.12
C GLY A 446 -5.43 -17.63 -9.89
N GLY A 447 -4.81 -16.47 -10.09
CA GLY A 447 -4.54 -15.49 -9.02
C GLY A 447 -3.35 -15.81 -8.11
N LEU A 448 -2.69 -16.96 -8.27
CA LEU A 448 -1.53 -17.41 -7.48
C LEU A 448 -0.29 -17.57 -8.36
N GLY A 449 -0.09 -16.60 -9.26
CA GLY A 449 1.02 -16.57 -10.21
C GLY A 449 2.04 -15.46 -9.92
N PRO A 450 3.13 -15.39 -10.70
CA PRO A 450 4.26 -14.51 -10.43
C PRO A 450 3.96 -13.02 -10.62
N VAL A 451 2.89 -12.65 -11.33
CA VAL A 451 2.42 -11.27 -11.50
C VAL A 451 0.98 -11.17 -11.02
N ALA A 452 0.64 -10.11 -10.28
CA ALA A 452 -0.72 -9.93 -9.79
C ALA A 452 -1.61 -9.33 -10.88
N ILE A 453 -2.29 -10.21 -11.62
CA ILE A 453 -3.34 -9.86 -12.58
C ILE A 453 -4.68 -10.17 -11.93
N LYS A 454 -5.51 -9.14 -11.77
CA LYS A 454 -6.78 -9.22 -11.03
C LYS A 454 -7.96 -8.85 -11.91
N VAL A 455 -9.07 -9.58 -11.79
CA VAL A 455 -10.36 -9.21 -12.39
C VAL A 455 -10.94 -8.04 -11.59
N ILE A 456 -11.12 -6.90 -12.27
CA ILE A 456 -11.69 -5.67 -11.69
C ILE A 456 -13.02 -5.29 -12.33
N ASP A 457 -13.36 -5.90 -13.47
CA ASP A 457 -14.67 -5.80 -14.08
C ASP A 457 -15.06 -7.15 -14.68
N PRO A 458 -15.74 -8.01 -13.90
CA PRO A 458 -16.12 -9.34 -14.36
C PRO A 458 -16.92 -9.34 -15.68
N LEU A 459 -17.70 -8.29 -15.95
CA LEU A 459 -18.56 -8.24 -17.14
C LEU A 459 -17.83 -7.84 -18.42
N GLU A 460 -16.60 -7.31 -18.29
CA GLU A 460 -15.73 -6.94 -19.42
C GLU A 460 -14.64 -7.98 -19.72
N VAL A 461 -14.50 -9.03 -18.90
CA VAL A 461 -13.55 -10.12 -19.15
C VAL A 461 -13.95 -10.90 -20.41
N LYS A 462 -13.08 -10.84 -21.42
CA LYS A 462 -13.25 -11.52 -22.72
C LYS A 462 -12.37 -12.76 -22.79
N ASP A 463 -12.81 -13.73 -23.57
CA ASP A 463 -12.00 -14.89 -23.94
C ASP A 463 -10.79 -14.44 -24.77
N GLY A 464 -9.58 -14.81 -24.34
CA GLY A 464 -8.35 -14.41 -24.98
C GLY A 464 -7.10 -14.97 -24.30
N GLN A 465 -5.99 -14.87 -25.03
CA GLN A 465 -4.66 -15.19 -24.57
C GLN A 465 -3.77 -13.98 -24.77
N TYR A 466 -2.96 -13.67 -23.76
CA TYR A 466 -2.18 -12.45 -23.68
C TYR A 466 -0.80 -12.73 -23.11
N THR A 467 0.19 -11.98 -23.55
CA THR A 467 1.57 -12.05 -23.03
C THR A 467 1.91 -10.74 -22.35
N LEU A 468 2.45 -10.82 -21.13
CA LEU A 468 3.02 -9.72 -20.38
C LEU A 468 4.55 -9.86 -20.37
N SER A 469 5.26 -8.88 -20.93
CA SER A 469 6.73 -8.91 -21.06
C SER A 469 7.36 -7.71 -20.36
N PHE A 470 8.45 -7.92 -19.65
CA PHE A 470 9.24 -6.85 -19.03
C PHE A 470 10.35 -6.38 -19.98
N ASP A 471 10.69 -5.08 -19.95
CA ASP A 471 11.83 -4.54 -20.70
C ASP A 471 13.19 -4.82 -20.02
N LYS A 472 13.18 -5.11 -18.71
CA LYS A 472 14.33 -5.36 -17.84
C LYS A 472 13.95 -6.29 -16.68
N SER A 473 14.94 -6.76 -15.94
CA SER A 473 14.77 -7.61 -14.76
C SER A 473 15.26 -6.94 -13.45
N ASN A 474 14.79 -5.72 -13.17
CA ASN A 474 15.10 -4.99 -11.93
C ASN A 474 14.00 -3.95 -11.63
N SER A 475 14.12 -3.22 -10.53
CA SER A 475 13.13 -2.22 -10.09
C SER A 475 12.81 -1.12 -11.12
N ASN A 476 13.67 -0.86 -12.10
CA ASN A 476 13.42 0.11 -13.18
C ASN A 476 12.77 -0.52 -14.42
N ALA A 477 12.23 -1.74 -14.31
CA ALA A 477 11.52 -2.39 -15.40
C ALA A 477 10.15 -1.75 -15.63
N ASN A 478 9.79 -1.66 -16.90
CA ASN A 478 8.44 -1.41 -17.40
C ASN A 478 7.91 -2.70 -17.99
N TRP A 479 6.59 -2.82 -18.07
CA TRP A 479 5.92 -3.98 -18.65
C TRP A 479 4.98 -3.57 -19.78
N GLN A 480 4.73 -4.50 -20.70
CA GLN A 480 3.78 -4.35 -21.79
C GLN A 480 2.92 -5.61 -21.90
N ILE A 481 1.65 -5.44 -22.27
CA ILE A 481 0.74 -6.55 -22.60
C ILE A 481 0.41 -6.53 -24.07
N VAL A 482 0.57 -7.68 -24.71
CA VAL A 482 0.19 -7.94 -26.11
C VAL A 482 -0.85 -9.05 -26.18
N ASP A 483 -1.75 -8.98 -27.17
CA ASP A 483 -2.66 -10.07 -27.48
C ASP A 483 -1.99 -11.19 -28.31
N GLY A 484 -2.69 -12.30 -28.51
CA GLY A 484 -2.23 -13.41 -29.35
C GLY A 484 -2.00 -13.07 -30.84
N LEU A 485 -2.34 -11.85 -31.29
CA LEU A 485 -2.04 -11.33 -32.63
C LEU A 485 -0.83 -10.38 -32.64
N GLY A 486 -0.23 -10.09 -31.48
CA GLY A 486 0.89 -9.18 -31.30
C GLY A 486 0.49 -7.70 -31.22
N GLN A 487 -0.79 -7.38 -31.01
CA GLN A 487 -1.24 -6.01 -30.77
C GLN A 487 -1.00 -5.61 -29.32
N VAL A 488 -0.33 -4.48 -29.11
CA VAL A 488 -0.15 -3.87 -27.78
C VAL A 488 -1.50 -3.37 -27.25
N LEU A 489 -1.87 -3.86 -26.06
CA LEU A 489 -3.11 -3.49 -25.37
C LEU A 489 -2.88 -2.53 -24.20
N ALA A 490 -1.75 -2.67 -23.51
CA ALA A 490 -1.38 -1.83 -22.37
C ALA A 490 0.14 -1.75 -22.22
N GLU A 491 0.62 -0.63 -21.67
CA GLU A 491 2.00 -0.39 -21.27
C GLU A 491 1.98 0.20 -19.86
N SER A 492 2.99 -0.11 -19.04
CA SER A 492 3.05 0.35 -17.66
C SER A 492 3.17 1.87 -17.57
N ASP A 493 2.37 2.49 -16.71
CA ASP A 493 2.43 3.94 -16.45
C ASP A 493 3.67 4.34 -15.63
N THR A 494 4.17 3.41 -14.81
CA THR A 494 5.32 3.58 -13.91
C THR A 494 6.22 2.36 -13.97
N THR A 495 7.45 2.49 -13.47
CA THR A 495 8.34 1.35 -13.24
C THR A 495 7.87 0.53 -12.05
N ILE A 496 8.26 -0.75 -11.99
CA ILE A 496 7.91 -1.67 -10.90
C ILE A 496 8.55 -1.31 -9.53
N SER A 497 9.33 -0.23 -9.46
CA SER A 497 9.79 0.39 -8.20
C SER A 497 8.67 1.11 -7.46
N PHE A 498 7.58 1.45 -8.15
CA PHE A 498 6.40 2.09 -7.57
C PHE A 498 5.26 1.07 -7.58
N TYR A 499 4.83 0.61 -6.41
CA TYR A 499 3.78 -0.40 -6.32
C TYR A 499 2.39 0.22 -6.48
N ASN A 500 1.83 0.09 -7.67
CA ASN A 500 0.50 0.56 -8.02
C ASN A 500 -0.31 -0.47 -8.79
N GLU A 501 -1.63 -0.33 -8.67
CA GLU A 501 -2.58 -0.97 -9.56
C GLU A 501 -2.84 -0.11 -10.80
N GLN A 502 -2.63 -0.70 -11.98
CA GLN A 502 -3.01 -0.13 -13.27
C GLN A 502 -4.16 -0.92 -13.89
N ILE A 503 -5.29 -0.26 -14.11
CA ILE A 503 -6.48 -0.84 -14.73
C ILE A 503 -6.28 -0.94 -16.25
N ILE A 504 -6.68 -2.06 -16.85
CA ILE A 504 -6.74 -2.31 -18.28
C ILE A 504 -8.22 -2.47 -18.67
N PRO A 505 -8.93 -1.36 -18.96
CA PRO A 505 -10.38 -1.36 -19.09
C PRO A 505 -10.88 -2.29 -20.20
N THR A 506 -10.11 -2.45 -21.28
CA THR A 506 -10.47 -3.26 -22.45
C THR A 506 -10.57 -4.75 -22.16
N LEU A 507 -9.91 -5.21 -21.08
CA LEU A 507 -9.86 -6.60 -20.63
C LEU A 507 -10.69 -6.86 -19.37
N GLY A 508 -11.16 -5.82 -18.67
CA GLY A 508 -11.77 -5.95 -17.35
C GLY A 508 -10.79 -6.40 -16.26
N LEU A 509 -9.49 -6.20 -16.48
CA LEU A 509 -8.39 -6.63 -15.60
C LEU A 509 -7.62 -5.43 -15.05
N SER A 510 -6.87 -5.64 -13.99
CA SER A 510 -5.79 -4.76 -13.55
C SER A 510 -4.49 -5.54 -13.36
N VAL A 511 -3.38 -4.82 -13.35
CA VAL A 511 -2.03 -5.34 -13.09
C VAL A 511 -1.44 -4.56 -11.93
N ALA A 512 -0.90 -5.26 -10.94
CA ALA A 512 -0.12 -4.69 -9.86
C ALA A 512 1.20 -5.46 -9.74
N ILE A 513 2.33 -4.77 -9.92
CA ILE A 513 3.66 -5.40 -9.92
C ILE A 513 4.60 -4.53 -9.11
N GLN A 514 5.35 -5.15 -8.20
CA GLN A 514 6.46 -4.53 -7.48
C GLN A 514 7.73 -5.37 -7.64
N GLN A 515 8.89 -4.74 -7.51
CA GLN A 515 10.13 -5.48 -7.23
C GLN A 515 10.20 -5.76 -5.72
N PRO A 516 10.11 -7.02 -5.27
CA PRO A 516 10.26 -7.33 -3.85
C PRO A 516 11.74 -7.35 -3.46
N GLU A 517 12.00 -7.12 -2.18
CA GLU A 517 13.31 -7.37 -1.59
C GLU A 517 13.58 -8.88 -1.52
N ALA A 518 14.85 -9.26 -1.66
CA ALA A 518 15.27 -10.66 -1.56
C ALA A 518 15.12 -11.17 -0.12
N PRO A 519 15.01 -12.48 0.12
CA PRO A 519 14.95 -13.00 1.49
C PRO A 519 16.23 -12.71 2.28
N GLY A 520 16.07 -12.43 3.58
CA GLY A 520 17.16 -12.02 4.46
C GLY A 520 17.53 -10.53 4.35
N GLY A 521 18.25 -10.01 5.36
CA GLY A 521 18.70 -8.62 5.40
C GLY A 521 17.64 -7.61 5.87
N ASP A 522 16.53 -8.09 6.47
CA ASP A 522 15.44 -7.26 7.00
C ASP A 522 15.67 -6.90 8.47
N ASP A 523 16.69 -6.10 8.77
CA ASP A 523 17.01 -5.72 10.15
C ASP A 523 15.89 -4.90 10.83
N ASP A 524 15.08 -4.20 10.03
CA ASP A 524 13.95 -3.39 10.49
C ASP A 524 12.63 -4.19 10.63
N GLY A 525 12.51 -5.34 9.95
CA GLY A 525 11.34 -6.21 10.00
C GLY A 525 10.17 -5.74 9.14
N THR A 526 10.48 -5.14 7.99
CA THR A 526 9.53 -4.49 7.08
C THR A 526 8.89 -5.44 6.06
N TYR A 527 9.50 -6.59 5.78
CA TYR A 527 9.02 -7.58 4.81
C TYR A 527 9.20 -9.04 5.28
N ASN A 528 9.30 -9.25 6.60
CA ASN A 528 9.39 -10.57 7.24
C ASN A 528 10.52 -11.46 6.68
N ASN A 529 11.67 -10.86 6.35
CA ASN A 529 12.78 -11.56 5.66
C ASN A 529 12.37 -12.32 4.39
N GLY A 530 11.32 -11.85 3.72
CA GLY A 530 10.83 -12.43 2.48
C GLY A 530 9.97 -13.67 2.67
N ILE A 531 9.52 -14.00 3.88
CA ILE A 531 8.55 -15.10 4.07
C ILE A 531 7.16 -14.59 3.69
N ILE A 532 6.53 -15.24 2.71
CA ILE A 532 5.14 -14.94 2.29
C ILE A 532 4.16 -15.81 3.07
N THR A 533 4.37 -17.13 3.07
CA THR A 533 3.58 -18.09 3.86
C THR A 533 4.39 -19.34 4.17
N SER A 534 4.06 -20.01 5.27
CA SER A 534 4.59 -21.34 5.58
C SER A 534 3.55 -22.15 6.36
N GLU A 535 3.19 -23.33 5.86
CA GLU A 535 2.13 -24.14 6.47
C GLU A 535 2.29 -25.65 6.18
N ILE A 536 1.54 -26.46 6.93
CA ILE A 536 1.38 -27.90 6.70
C ILE A 536 -0.05 -28.15 6.24
N ILE A 537 -0.18 -28.72 5.05
CA ILE A 537 -1.47 -29.06 4.44
C ILE A 537 -1.63 -30.58 4.48
N TYR A 538 -2.77 -31.05 4.97
CA TYR A 538 -3.14 -32.45 4.99
C TYR A 538 -4.35 -32.68 4.09
N ASP A 539 -4.32 -33.73 3.27
CA ASP A 539 -5.49 -34.15 2.48
C ASP A 539 -6.69 -34.49 3.39
N ASP A 540 -6.42 -35.09 4.55
CA ASP A 540 -7.38 -35.33 5.63
C ASP A 540 -6.89 -34.66 6.93
N PRO A 541 -7.37 -33.43 7.23
CA PRO A 541 -7.01 -32.70 8.45
C PRO A 541 -7.41 -33.39 9.76
N SER A 542 -8.15 -34.50 9.73
CA SER A 542 -8.45 -35.29 10.94
C SER A 542 -7.34 -36.30 11.30
N LYS A 543 -6.36 -36.49 10.41
CA LYS A 543 -5.27 -37.48 10.53
C LYS A 543 -3.88 -36.83 10.55
N GLU A 544 -3.80 -35.63 11.06
CA GLU A 544 -2.54 -34.91 11.23
C GLU A 544 -1.54 -35.75 12.04
N TRP A 545 -0.34 -35.93 11.50
CA TRP A 545 0.67 -36.82 12.05
C TRP A 545 2.05 -36.19 12.25
N TRP A 546 2.31 -35.05 11.62
CA TRP A 546 3.58 -34.33 11.72
C TRP A 546 3.66 -33.51 13.02
N SER A 547 4.83 -33.52 13.65
CA SER A 547 5.21 -32.59 14.72
C SER A 547 6.49 -31.86 14.34
N GLY A 548 7.65 -32.53 14.37
CA GLY A 548 8.95 -31.91 14.15
C GLY A 548 9.55 -31.32 15.43
N ILE A 549 10.86 -31.04 15.39
CA ILE A 549 11.60 -30.38 16.46
C ILE A 549 11.47 -28.86 16.28
N ALA A 550 10.60 -28.25 17.08
CA ALA A 550 10.47 -26.79 17.08
C ALA A 550 11.75 -26.15 17.64
N ASP A 551 12.23 -25.12 16.96
CA ASP A 551 13.34 -24.28 17.43
C ASP A 551 13.00 -23.58 18.75
N ASP A 552 14.01 -23.43 19.61
CA ASP A 552 13.90 -22.62 20.82
C ASP A 552 15.16 -21.77 21.09
N LYS A 553 15.05 -20.85 22.04
CA LYS A 553 16.16 -19.97 22.46
C LYS A 553 17.03 -20.56 23.57
N SER A 554 16.93 -21.87 23.84
CA SER A 554 17.73 -22.51 24.88
C SER A 554 19.17 -22.71 24.41
N TYR A 555 20.06 -23.11 25.33
CA TYR A 555 21.42 -23.53 24.99
C TYR A 555 21.49 -25.05 24.90
N SER A 556 20.53 -25.63 24.19
CA SER A 556 20.39 -27.07 23.97
C SER A 556 20.24 -27.37 22.49
N PRO A 557 20.28 -28.64 22.08
CA PRO A 557 20.03 -29.02 20.68
C PRO A 557 18.69 -28.57 20.08
N TYR A 558 17.74 -28.10 20.89
CA TYR A 558 16.51 -27.47 20.38
C TYR A 558 16.75 -26.09 19.74
N ASN A 559 17.87 -25.42 20.04
CA ASN A 559 18.29 -24.21 19.34
C ASN A 559 19.10 -24.61 18.11
N TRP A 560 18.37 -24.87 17.02
CA TRP A 560 18.93 -25.43 15.80
C TRP A 560 18.77 -24.52 14.59
N ILE A 561 17.92 -23.49 14.65
CA ILE A 561 17.85 -22.39 13.70
C ILE A 561 18.53 -21.19 14.36
N LEU A 562 19.74 -20.87 13.93
CA LEU A 562 20.58 -19.83 14.56
C LEU A 562 20.28 -18.45 13.96
N ALA A 563 19.11 -17.89 14.27
CA ALA A 563 18.73 -16.54 13.85
C ALA A 563 18.45 -15.61 15.03
N GLY A 564 18.55 -14.31 14.81
CA GLY A 564 18.38 -13.28 15.84
C GLY A 564 19.57 -12.34 15.97
N THR A 565 19.79 -11.84 17.18
CA THR A 565 20.74 -10.75 17.47
C THR A 565 22.02 -11.21 18.15
N ASN A 566 22.12 -12.49 18.52
CA ASN A 566 23.24 -13.04 19.26
C ASN A 566 24.38 -13.48 18.32
N ASN A 567 24.84 -12.57 17.46
CA ASN A 567 25.76 -12.90 16.36
C ASN A 567 27.22 -13.01 16.82
N ASN A 568 27.57 -12.31 17.91
CA ASN A 568 28.92 -12.32 18.50
C ASN A 568 28.88 -12.49 20.04
N PRO A 569 28.37 -13.63 20.54
CA PRO A 569 28.37 -13.93 21.97
C PRO A 569 29.80 -13.98 22.51
N THR A 570 30.00 -13.47 23.74
CA THR A 570 31.31 -13.45 24.41
C THR A 570 31.41 -14.40 25.60
N GLU A 571 30.28 -14.94 26.08
CA GLU A 571 30.21 -15.78 27.28
C GLU A 571 29.58 -17.14 26.98
N GLU A 572 30.13 -18.21 27.54
CA GLU A 572 29.51 -19.54 27.47
C GLU A 572 28.22 -19.61 28.33
N PRO A 573 27.22 -20.41 27.92
CA PRO A 573 27.18 -21.29 26.75
C PRO A 573 26.71 -20.59 25.47
N ALA A 574 26.45 -19.28 25.48
CA ALA A 574 25.96 -18.56 24.30
C ALA A 574 26.97 -18.59 23.13
N THR A 575 28.28 -18.63 23.42
CA THR A 575 29.34 -18.82 22.42
C THR A 575 29.23 -20.11 21.61
N LEU A 576 28.45 -21.08 22.07
CA LEU A 576 28.20 -22.35 21.38
C LEU A 576 27.04 -22.27 20.39
N TYR A 577 26.17 -21.25 20.48
CA TYR A 577 25.02 -21.04 19.61
C TYR A 577 25.02 -19.60 19.08
N PRO A 578 26.01 -19.23 18.23
CA PRO A 578 26.04 -17.90 17.64
C PRO A 578 25.05 -17.79 16.47
N ASP A 579 24.20 -16.77 16.53
CA ASP A 579 23.24 -16.46 15.47
C ASP A 579 23.97 -16.04 14.17
N GLN A 580 23.37 -16.34 13.03
CA GLN A 580 23.85 -15.89 11.72
C GLN A 580 23.31 -14.49 11.42
N ASN A 581 24.09 -13.69 10.70
CA ASN A 581 23.65 -12.37 10.24
C ASN A 581 22.51 -12.49 9.22
N GLY A 582 21.73 -11.41 9.04
CA GLY A 582 20.69 -11.33 8.01
C GLY A 582 19.29 -11.74 8.47
N ASP A 583 19.11 -12.13 9.74
CA ASP A 583 17.79 -12.31 10.33
C ASP A 583 17.76 -11.85 11.80
N SER A 584 17.96 -10.54 12.00
CA SER A 584 18.03 -9.95 13.34
C SER A 584 16.73 -10.11 14.15
N LYS A 585 15.59 -10.31 13.49
CA LYS A 585 14.26 -10.48 14.12
C LYS A 585 13.91 -11.95 14.39
N GLY A 586 14.65 -12.92 13.85
CA GLY A 586 14.38 -14.35 14.01
C GLY A 586 13.14 -14.82 13.24
N TYR A 587 12.86 -14.26 12.06
CA TYR A 587 11.71 -14.67 11.25
C TYR A 587 11.83 -16.10 10.74
N PHE A 588 13.04 -16.55 10.36
CA PHE A 588 13.28 -17.90 9.86
C PHE A 588 13.02 -18.99 10.90
N GLU A 589 13.04 -18.65 12.19
CA GLU A 589 12.71 -19.56 13.30
C GLU A 589 11.23 -19.86 13.41
N ASN A 590 10.39 -19.12 12.69
CA ASN A 590 8.95 -19.32 12.69
C ASN A 590 8.46 -20.11 11.46
N ILE A 591 9.36 -20.45 10.52
CA ILE A 591 9.00 -21.23 9.34
C ILE A 591 8.47 -22.59 9.78
N VAL A 592 7.21 -22.87 9.42
CA VAL A 592 6.50 -24.11 9.78
C VAL A 592 6.64 -24.39 11.30
N GLU A 593 6.29 -23.40 12.12
CA GLU A 593 6.34 -23.47 13.59
C GLU A 593 7.75 -23.80 14.14
N GLY A 594 8.80 -23.41 13.42
CA GLY A 594 10.20 -23.63 13.79
C GLY A 594 10.71 -25.05 13.57
N THR A 595 9.96 -25.86 12.81
CA THR A 595 10.32 -27.26 12.49
C THR A 595 11.06 -27.40 11.17
N TRP A 596 11.06 -26.33 10.37
CA TRP A 596 11.78 -26.16 9.12
C TRP A 596 12.52 -24.84 9.12
N GLY A 597 13.66 -24.80 8.45
CA GLY A 597 14.40 -23.56 8.29
C GLY A 597 15.37 -23.61 7.11
N PRO A 598 15.91 -22.46 6.70
CA PRO A 598 16.95 -22.42 5.68
C PRO A 598 18.21 -23.10 6.21
N TYR A 599 18.81 -23.97 5.41
CA TYR A 599 20.00 -24.75 5.79
C TYR A 599 21.18 -23.86 6.24
N MET A 600 21.28 -22.65 5.69
CA MET A 600 22.33 -21.68 6.05
C MET A 600 22.25 -21.20 7.51
N TYR A 601 21.05 -21.10 8.07
CA TYR A 601 20.82 -20.74 9.48
C TYR A 601 20.86 -21.95 10.40
N ALA A 602 20.83 -23.17 9.86
CA ALA A 602 20.79 -24.37 10.66
C ALA A 602 22.10 -24.63 11.42
N SER A 603 22.00 -25.21 12.62
CA SER A 603 23.11 -25.39 13.54
C SER A 603 24.14 -26.39 13.01
N GLY A 604 25.40 -25.98 13.01
CA GLY A 604 26.56 -26.81 12.68
C GLY A 604 27.23 -27.41 13.91
N ASN A 605 26.55 -27.41 15.05
CA ASN A 605 27.11 -27.85 16.31
C ASN A 605 27.42 -29.34 16.30
N ASN A 606 28.65 -29.66 16.70
CA ASN A 606 29.10 -31.01 16.98
C ASN A 606 29.24 -31.17 18.48
N ARG A 607 29.26 -32.40 18.97
CA ARG A 607 29.47 -32.68 20.39
C ARG A 607 30.84 -32.18 20.88
N LEU A 608 30.84 -31.32 21.90
CA LEU A 608 32.05 -30.87 22.59
C LEU A 608 31.75 -30.39 24.01
N VAL A 609 32.78 -30.23 24.84
CA VAL A 609 32.65 -29.61 26.17
C VAL A 609 33.58 -28.39 26.22
N VAL A 610 33.02 -27.21 26.50
CA VAL A 610 33.76 -25.95 26.60
C VAL A 610 33.52 -25.34 27.97
N ASN A 611 34.60 -25.07 28.72
CA ASN A 611 34.54 -24.42 30.04
C ASN A 611 33.55 -25.05 31.04
N GLY A 612 33.28 -26.35 30.93
CA GLY A 612 32.35 -27.08 31.80
C GLY A 612 30.88 -27.06 31.34
N PHE A 613 30.58 -26.47 30.18
CA PHE A 613 29.30 -26.56 29.51
C PHE A 613 29.33 -27.69 28.47
N ASP A 614 28.38 -28.63 28.60
CA ASP A 614 28.20 -29.72 27.65
C ASP A 614 27.42 -29.24 26.43
N ASN A 615 28.04 -29.30 25.24
CA ASN A 615 27.36 -29.20 23.97
C ASN A 615 27.14 -30.62 23.44
N TYR A 616 25.89 -31.06 23.39
CA TYR A 616 25.54 -32.39 22.92
C TYR A 616 25.54 -32.53 21.39
N GLY A 617 25.78 -31.44 20.64
CA GLY A 617 25.83 -31.44 19.19
C GLY A 617 24.42 -31.51 18.58
N MET A 618 24.19 -32.51 17.74
CA MET A 618 22.96 -32.80 17.00
C MET A 618 22.56 -31.75 15.95
N GLY A 619 23.45 -30.79 15.67
CA GLY A 619 23.25 -29.82 14.60
C GLY A 619 23.12 -30.51 13.23
N PRO A 620 22.11 -30.15 12.41
CA PRO A 620 21.86 -30.79 11.12
C PRO A 620 22.80 -30.31 10.00
N ALA A 621 23.63 -29.29 10.21
CA ALA A 621 24.41 -28.64 9.17
C ALA A 621 25.93 -28.81 9.30
N VAL A 622 26.64 -28.52 8.20
CA VAL A 622 28.10 -28.37 8.18
C VAL A 622 28.47 -26.88 8.10
N THR A 623 29.23 -26.39 9.08
CA THR A 623 29.59 -24.96 9.21
C THR A 623 30.23 -24.34 7.95
N ILE A 624 31.11 -25.05 7.23
CA ILE A 624 31.81 -24.46 6.07
C ILE A 624 30.88 -24.30 4.84
N GLY A 625 29.93 -25.23 4.66
CA GLY A 625 29.01 -25.19 3.52
C GLY A 625 27.87 -24.20 3.73
N ARG A 626 27.31 -24.17 4.94
CA ARG A 626 26.21 -23.26 5.29
C ARG A 626 26.60 -21.78 5.13
N ASN A 627 27.86 -21.43 5.42
CA ASN A 627 28.37 -20.05 5.35
C ASN A 627 28.59 -19.53 3.92
N LEU A 628 28.42 -20.37 2.89
CA LEU A 628 28.55 -20.00 1.48
C LEU A 628 27.20 -19.77 0.80
N ASN A 629 26.09 -20.00 1.50
CA ASN A 629 24.74 -19.77 1.00
C ASN A 629 24.33 -18.34 1.27
N ASP A 630 23.53 -17.79 0.36
CA ASP A 630 22.89 -16.49 0.51
C ASP A 630 21.38 -16.70 0.72
N ALA A 631 20.80 -15.94 1.65
CA ALA A 631 19.36 -15.99 1.88
C ALA A 631 18.61 -15.47 0.64
N ALA A 632 19.25 -14.62 -0.16
CA ALA A 632 18.72 -14.13 -1.42
C ALA A 632 18.41 -15.24 -2.44
N ASP A 633 19.02 -16.43 -2.30
CA ASP A 633 18.83 -17.59 -3.18
C ASP A 633 17.72 -18.54 -2.68
N LEU A 634 16.93 -18.14 -1.68
CA LEU A 634 15.81 -18.95 -1.16
C LEU A 634 14.56 -18.80 -2.03
N HIS A 635 14.16 -19.92 -2.63
CA HIS A 635 12.93 -20.04 -3.40
C HIS A 635 11.81 -20.74 -2.61
N SER A 636 10.59 -20.60 -3.10
CA SER A 636 9.42 -21.32 -2.62
C SER A 636 9.55 -22.81 -2.91
N VAL A 637 9.11 -23.64 -1.96
CA VAL A 637 9.21 -25.10 -2.05
C VAL A 637 7.93 -25.78 -1.58
N ASP A 638 7.55 -26.83 -2.29
CA ASP A 638 6.59 -27.83 -1.83
C ASP A 638 7.32 -29.12 -1.50
N ILE A 639 7.20 -29.62 -0.26
CA ILE A 639 7.67 -30.95 0.14
C ILE A 639 6.46 -31.82 0.42
N VAL A 640 6.28 -32.89 -0.35
CA VAL A 640 5.09 -33.75 -0.30
C VAL A 640 5.47 -35.14 0.20
N PHE A 641 4.74 -35.64 1.19
CA PHE A 641 4.78 -37.01 1.69
C PHE A 641 3.62 -37.79 1.09
N THR A 642 3.91 -38.87 0.35
CA THR A 642 2.87 -39.61 -0.38
C THR A 642 3.10 -41.12 -0.32
N ALA A 643 2.00 -41.87 -0.31
CA ALA A 643 2.02 -43.33 -0.40
C ALA A 643 2.26 -43.82 -1.85
N ASP A 644 2.18 -42.94 -2.86
CA ASP A 644 2.43 -43.32 -4.25
C ASP A 644 3.95 -43.51 -4.51
N LYS A 645 4.34 -44.77 -4.67
CA LYS A 645 5.72 -45.18 -4.93
C LYS A 645 6.31 -44.64 -6.22
N ASN A 646 5.48 -44.25 -7.20
CA ASN A 646 5.99 -43.64 -8.43
C ASN A 646 6.53 -42.23 -8.18
N ASN A 647 6.04 -41.58 -7.12
CA ASN A 647 6.42 -40.22 -6.74
C ASN A 647 7.53 -40.21 -5.67
N TRP A 648 7.97 -41.37 -5.20
CA TRP A 648 9.08 -41.47 -4.24
C TRP A 648 10.40 -41.01 -4.86
N THR A 649 11.24 -40.37 -4.05
CA THR A 649 12.50 -39.78 -4.49
C THR A 649 13.66 -40.68 -4.08
N ARG A 650 14.55 -41.00 -5.03
CA ARG A 650 15.82 -41.68 -4.74
C ARG A 650 16.73 -40.72 -3.98
N VAL A 651 17.22 -41.12 -2.81
CA VAL A 651 17.98 -40.24 -1.92
C VAL A 651 19.23 -40.93 -1.33
N PRO A 652 20.34 -40.19 -1.12
CA PRO A 652 21.41 -40.66 -0.25
C PRO A 652 20.99 -40.54 1.22
N VAL A 653 21.53 -41.43 2.06
CA VAL A 653 21.30 -41.40 3.51
C VAL A 653 22.59 -41.01 4.22
N PHE A 654 22.49 -40.03 5.12
CA PHE A 654 23.63 -39.48 5.86
C PHE A 654 23.68 -39.97 7.31
N GLU A 655 24.88 -40.30 7.78
CA GLU A 655 25.11 -40.62 9.19
C GLU A 655 25.01 -39.35 10.03
N LEU A 656 24.37 -39.42 11.21
CA LEU A 656 24.24 -38.30 12.14
C LEU A 656 24.82 -38.53 13.53
N ALA A 657 25.35 -39.73 13.81
CA ALA A 657 26.11 -39.98 15.03
C ALA A 657 27.27 -39.00 15.19
N GLU A 658 27.35 -38.37 16.36
CA GLU A 658 28.35 -37.34 16.69
C GLU A 658 29.79 -37.85 16.64
N GLU A 659 30.00 -39.14 16.90
CA GLU A 659 31.32 -39.76 16.91
C GLU A 659 31.37 -40.97 15.98
N PRO A 660 32.38 -41.05 15.08
CA PRO A 660 32.57 -42.22 14.21
C PRO A 660 32.80 -43.53 14.97
N GLY A 661 33.19 -43.48 16.25
CA GLY A 661 33.35 -44.69 17.06
C GLY A 661 32.02 -45.29 17.52
N LEU A 662 30.92 -44.54 17.39
CA LEU A 662 29.58 -44.93 17.80
C LEU A 662 28.67 -45.25 16.62
N SER A 663 28.99 -44.75 15.43
CA SER A 663 28.28 -45.08 14.19
C SER A 663 28.55 -46.51 13.74
N GLU A 664 27.57 -47.06 13.01
CA GLU A 664 27.76 -48.25 12.22
C GLU A 664 28.81 -47.98 11.12
N HIS A 665 29.65 -48.98 10.84
CA HIS A 665 30.75 -48.90 9.86
C HIS A 665 31.84 -47.83 10.07
N GLY A 666 31.73 -46.99 11.10
CA GLY A 666 32.69 -45.91 11.37
C GLY A 666 32.47 -44.68 10.51
N ASP A 667 31.25 -44.51 9.98
CA ASP A 667 30.87 -43.40 9.13
C ASP A 667 30.89 -42.09 9.92
N LYS A 668 31.30 -41.00 9.27
CA LYS A 668 31.38 -39.68 9.91
C LYS A 668 30.03 -38.97 9.80
N LYS A 669 29.69 -38.15 10.79
CA LYS A 669 28.54 -37.24 10.73
C LYS A 669 28.50 -36.47 9.40
N LEU A 670 27.31 -36.42 8.79
CA LEU A 670 27.02 -35.79 7.51
C LEU A 670 27.89 -36.30 6.34
N THR A 671 28.23 -37.58 6.38
CA THR A 671 28.79 -38.34 5.26
C THR A 671 27.90 -39.54 4.94
N GLN A 672 27.93 -40.01 3.69
CA GLN A 672 27.02 -41.05 3.23
C GLN A 672 27.25 -42.36 3.97
N ARG A 673 26.17 -42.95 4.49
CA ARG A 673 26.20 -44.26 5.17
C ARG A 673 26.74 -45.36 4.26
N GLN A 674 27.42 -46.35 4.82
CA GLN A 674 27.97 -47.49 4.06
C GLN A 674 27.11 -48.77 4.15
N ASP A 675 25.91 -48.64 4.69
CA ASP A 675 24.93 -49.71 4.84
C ASP A 675 24.31 -50.17 3.52
N THR A 676 23.66 -51.35 3.59
CA THR A 676 22.99 -51.96 2.44
C THR A 676 21.85 -51.09 1.93
N SER A 677 21.95 -50.60 0.70
CA SER A 677 20.92 -49.75 0.09
C SER A 677 19.56 -50.42 -0.09
N TRP A 678 18.52 -49.60 -0.23
CA TRP A 678 17.18 -50.02 -0.64
C TRP A 678 16.94 -49.73 -2.12
N THR A 679 16.02 -50.46 -2.74
CA THR A 679 15.60 -50.21 -4.12
C THR A 679 14.12 -50.52 -4.34
N LEU A 680 13.55 -49.89 -5.36
CA LEU A 680 12.25 -50.21 -5.94
C LEU A 680 12.49 -51.06 -7.19
N ALA A 681 12.20 -52.36 -7.11
CA ALA A 681 12.34 -53.27 -8.24
C ALA A 681 11.00 -53.96 -8.51
N ASN A 682 10.42 -53.72 -9.69
CA ASN A 682 9.09 -54.21 -10.09
C ASN A 682 7.98 -53.81 -9.10
N GLY A 683 8.04 -52.60 -8.53
CA GLY A 683 7.06 -52.11 -7.54
C GLY A 683 7.27 -52.61 -6.11
N GLU A 684 8.23 -53.51 -5.88
CA GLU A 684 8.61 -53.96 -4.54
C GLU A 684 9.75 -53.12 -3.98
N PHE A 685 9.55 -52.60 -2.76
CA PHE A 685 10.57 -51.92 -1.99
C PHE A 685 11.36 -52.94 -1.15
N LYS A 686 12.67 -53.08 -1.40
CA LYS A 686 13.50 -54.09 -0.75
C LYS A 686 14.98 -53.70 -0.68
N ARG A 687 15.73 -54.32 0.23
CA ARG A 687 17.20 -54.23 0.31
C ARG A 687 17.84 -54.72 -0.99
N ALA A 688 18.90 -54.03 -1.40
CA ALA A 688 19.64 -54.25 -2.64
C ALA A 688 21.16 -54.35 -2.36
N PRO A 689 21.67 -55.50 -1.91
CA PRO A 689 23.09 -55.68 -1.57
C PRO A 689 24.09 -55.49 -2.72
N ASN A 690 23.61 -55.50 -3.96
CA ASN A 690 24.44 -55.31 -5.16
C ASN A 690 24.44 -53.86 -5.68
N LEU A 691 23.67 -52.97 -5.06
CA LEU A 691 23.68 -51.54 -5.36
C LEU A 691 24.81 -50.87 -4.55
N ALA A 692 25.31 -49.72 -5.02
CA ALA A 692 26.22 -48.90 -4.21
C ALA A 692 25.58 -48.63 -2.84
N PRO A 693 26.33 -48.72 -1.73
CA PRO A 693 25.79 -48.56 -0.38
C PRO A 693 25.33 -47.11 -0.13
N GLY A 694 24.53 -46.90 0.92
CA GLY A 694 24.15 -45.55 1.33
C GLY A 694 22.98 -44.90 0.59
N TRP A 695 22.16 -45.68 -0.12
CA TRP A 695 21.04 -45.17 -0.92
C TRP A 695 19.70 -45.75 -0.47
N SER A 696 18.66 -44.91 -0.43
CA SER A 696 17.29 -45.32 -0.11
C SER A 696 16.26 -44.62 -1.00
N TYR A 697 14.99 -44.68 -0.62
CA TYR A 697 13.92 -43.85 -1.17
C TYR A 697 13.29 -43.04 -0.05
N PHE A 698 13.05 -41.76 -0.27
CA PHE A 698 12.21 -40.94 0.57
C PHE A 698 10.74 -41.12 0.11
N PRO A 699 9.76 -41.34 1.02
CA PRO A 699 8.36 -41.57 0.68
C PRO A 699 7.64 -40.26 0.32
N GLY A 700 8.14 -39.60 -0.72
CA GLY A 700 7.78 -38.24 -1.06
C GLY A 700 8.69 -37.59 -2.10
N TYR A 701 8.47 -36.32 -2.35
CA TYR A 701 9.23 -35.49 -3.29
C TYR A 701 9.23 -34.02 -2.88
N ALA A 702 10.08 -33.23 -3.54
CA ALA A 702 10.07 -31.78 -3.41
C ALA A 702 10.08 -31.11 -4.79
N ILE A 703 9.44 -29.95 -4.89
CA ILE A 703 9.36 -29.13 -6.11
C ILE A 703 9.70 -27.68 -5.75
N ASP A 704 10.58 -27.06 -6.53
CA ASP A 704 10.81 -25.62 -6.52
C ASP A 704 9.73 -24.95 -7.38
N VAL A 705 8.99 -24.04 -6.76
CA VAL A 705 7.73 -23.52 -7.31
C VAL A 705 8.00 -22.49 -8.42
N GLU A 706 9.05 -21.69 -8.28
CA GLU A 706 9.44 -20.66 -9.25
C GLU A 706 9.99 -21.27 -10.54
N SER A 707 10.85 -22.29 -10.43
CA SER A 707 11.49 -22.96 -11.56
C SER A 707 10.60 -24.04 -12.18
N GLY A 708 9.70 -24.65 -11.42
CA GLY A 708 8.93 -25.82 -11.84
C GLY A 708 9.81 -27.08 -11.98
N LYS A 709 10.91 -27.18 -11.22
CA LYS A 709 11.80 -28.33 -11.24
C LYS A 709 11.56 -29.23 -10.04
N ARG A 710 11.67 -30.54 -10.26
CA ARG A 710 11.71 -31.53 -9.17
C ARG A 710 13.08 -31.49 -8.50
N LEU A 711 13.09 -31.43 -7.18
CA LEU A 711 14.31 -31.26 -6.41
C LEU A 711 14.90 -32.57 -5.93
N ASN A 712 16.22 -32.59 -5.85
CA ASN A 712 16.98 -33.62 -5.17
C ASN A 712 16.77 -33.49 -3.65
N MET A 713 16.67 -34.63 -2.94
CA MET A 713 16.50 -34.68 -1.48
C MET A 713 17.47 -35.66 -0.81
N ALA A 714 17.80 -35.45 0.47
CA ALA A 714 18.48 -36.44 1.29
C ALA A 714 17.79 -36.57 2.64
N PHE A 715 18.04 -37.66 3.36
CA PHE A 715 17.75 -37.70 4.79
C PHE A 715 18.93 -38.20 5.60
N GLY A 716 19.01 -37.77 6.85
CA GLY A 716 19.94 -38.33 7.82
C GLY A 716 19.26 -39.36 8.71
N GLU A 717 20.04 -40.20 9.37
CA GLU A 717 19.60 -41.04 10.49
C GLU A 717 20.81 -41.27 11.40
N ASN A 718 20.59 -41.52 12.69
CA ASN A 718 21.67 -41.79 13.63
C ASN A 718 21.74 -43.29 13.96
N SER A 719 22.75 -43.98 13.42
CA SER A 719 22.93 -45.43 13.59
C SER A 719 23.22 -45.87 15.02
N TRP A 720 23.62 -44.95 15.88
CA TRP A 720 23.77 -45.20 17.32
C TRP A 720 22.42 -45.27 18.07
N LEU A 721 21.32 -44.87 17.44
CA LEU A 721 19.96 -44.87 17.99
C LEU A 721 19.04 -45.93 17.35
N PRO A 722 19.36 -47.23 17.39
CA PRO A 722 18.52 -48.27 16.79
C PRO A 722 17.14 -48.40 17.47
N GLY A 723 17.00 -47.93 18.71
CA GLY A 723 15.71 -47.87 19.42
C GLY A 723 14.74 -46.82 18.90
N GLU A 724 15.24 -45.91 18.05
CA GLU A 724 14.48 -44.86 17.35
C GLU A 724 14.64 -45.02 15.82
N ASN A 725 14.81 -46.26 15.35
CA ASN A 725 14.95 -46.68 13.95
C ASN A 725 16.19 -46.21 13.19
N GLY A 726 17.16 -45.54 13.82
CA GLY A 726 18.25 -44.88 13.07
C GLY A 726 19.29 -45.79 12.39
N ASN A 727 19.09 -47.11 12.32
CA ASN A 727 20.03 -48.06 11.71
C ASN A 727 19.43 -48.92 10.59
N ASP A 728 18.33 -48.49 9.97
CA ASP A 728 17.60 -49.30 8.99
C ASP A 728 17.56 -48.73 7.56
N MET A 729 18.18 -47.56 7.32
CA MET A 729 18.22 -46.90 6.00
C MET A 729 16.84 -46.49 5.49
N LEU A 730 15.86 -46.33 6.38
CA LEU A 730 14.51 -45.87 6.07
C LEU A 730 14.24 -44.54 6.77
N TRP A 731 13.57 -43.63 6.08
CA TRP A 731 12.96 -42.48 6.73
C TRP A 731 11.72 -42.90 7.52
N ASN A 732 11.84 -43.14 8.83
CA ASN A 732 10.75 -43.58 9.72
C ASN A 732 10.91 -43.02 11.15
N PRO A 733 10.85 -41.68 11.33
CA PRO A 733 11.02 -41.05 12.63
C PRO A 733 10.04 -41.57 13.68
N THR A 734 10.45 -41.56 14.94
CA THR A 734 9.57 -41.80 16.09
C THR A 734 8.99 -40.49 16.64
N ASP A 735 8.06 -40.59 17.58
CA ASP A 735 7.48 -39.44 18.30
C ASP A 735 8.35 -38.95 19.47
N ARG A 736 9.52 -39.58 19.71
CA ARG A 736 10.33 -39.32 20.89
C ARG A 736 11.40 -38.28 20.61
N GLU A 737 11.38 -37.21 21.38
CA GLU A 737 12.42 -36.18 21.30
C GLU A 737 13.52 -36.39 22.35
N PHE A 738 13.15 -36.94 23.52
CA PHE A 738 14.03 -37.07 24.68
C PHE A 738 13.78 -38.35 25.49
N LEU A 739 14.85 -38.99 25.96
CA LEU A 739 14.86 -40.20 26.79
C LEU A 739 15.56 -39.96 28.15
N PRO A 740 14.81 -39.87 29.27
CA PRO A 740 15.39 -39.78 30.61
C PRO A 740 15.73 -41.17 31.21
N PRO A 741 16.81 -41.31 32.03
CA PRO A 741 17.80 -40.28 32.34
C PRO A 741 18.77 -40.05 31.18
N GLY A 742 19.19 -38.80 30.99
CA GLY A 742 20.18 -38.43 29.97
C GLY A 742 21.54 -39.12 30.15
N ASN A 743 22.31 -39.22 29.07
CA ASN A 743 23.65 -39.80 29.06
C ASN A 743 24.71 -38.78 28.57
N ASN A 744 25.99 -39.09 28.72
CA ASN A 744 27.08 -38.16 28.37
C ASN A 744 27.35 -38.04 26.86
N VAL A 745 26.64 -38.79 26.02
CA VAL A 745 26.78 -38.75 24.56
C VAL A 745 25.84 -37.69 24.00
N ASN A 746 24.54 -37.84 24.20
CA ASN A 746 23.51 -36.97 23.62
C ASN A 746 22.63 -36.28 24.67
N GLY A 747 22.95 -36.34 25.96
CA GLY A 747 22.17 -35.68 27.01
C GLY A 747 20.78 -36.28 27.24
N GLY A 748 20.41 -37.35 26.52
CA GLY A 748 19.05 -37.90 26.44
C GLY A 748 18.28 -37.46 25.19
N TYR A 749 18.76 -36.50 24.40
CA TYR A 749 18.10 -36.05 23.16
C TYR A 749 18.22 -37.11 22.06
N VAL A 750 17.10 -37.50 21.46
CA VAL A 750 17.06 -38.52 20.40
C VAL A 750 16.38 -38.06 19.12
N PHE A 751 15.53 -37.03 19.18
CA PHE A 751 14.91 -36.34 18.04
C PHE A 751 14.39 -37.29 16.94
N GLY A 752 13.59 -38.28 17.34
CA GLY A 752 12.99 -39.24 16.44
C GLY A 752 13.99 -40.13 15.70
N GLY A 753 15.21 -40.33 16.21
CA GLY A 753 16.30 -41.02 15.51
C GLY A 753 17.15 -40.12 14.60
N GLN A 754 16.90 -38.80 14.67
CA GLN A 754 17.48 -37.77 13.81
C GLN A 754 17.19 -37.98 12.32
N HIS A 755 15.94 -38.29 11.95
CA HIS A 755 15.54 -38.49 10.55
C HIS A 755 15.45 -37.18 9.73
N TYR A 756 16.48 -36.33 9.81
CA TYR A 756 16.51 -34.98 9.24
C TYR A 756 16.34 -35.03 7.74
N ILE A 757 15.58 -34.10 7.17
CA ILE A 757 15.31 -34.00 5.74
C ILE A 757 16.10 -32.84 5.17
N TYR A 758 16.75 -33.05 4.03
CA TYR A 758 17.52 -32.03 3.30
C TYR A 758 16.94 -31.88 1.91
N VAL A 759 16.65 -30.64 1.50
CA VAL A 759 16.17 -30.31 0.16
C VAL A 759 17.21 -29.43 -0.54
N PHE A 760 17.63 -29.87 -1.73
CA PHE A 760 18.66 -29.20 -2.51
C PHE A 760 18.04 -28.19 -3.49
N ALA A 761 18.82 -27.19 -3.89
CA ALA A 761 18.44 -26.19 -4.89
C ALA A 761 18.15 -26.82 -6.26
N ASP A 762 17.46 -26.08 -7.11
CA ASP A 762 17.26 -26.41 -8.52
C ASP A 762 18.53 -26.17 -9.38
N GLU A 763 19.34 -25.19 -9.00
CA GLU A 763 20.68 -24.91 -9.54
C GLU A 763 21.58 -24.21 -8.51
N ASP A 764 22.90 -24.38 -8.61
CA ASP A 764 23.87 -23.64 -7.77
C ASP A 764 25.26 -23.53 -8.44
N ARG A 765 26.08 -22.60 -7.97
CA ARG A 765 27.48 -22.44 -8.39
C ARG A 765 28.40 -23.40 -7.63
N ILE A 766 28.65 -24.55 -8.23
CA ILE A 766 29.52 -25.61 -7.72
C ILE A 766 30.89 -25.50 -8.36
N GLY A 767 31.95 -25.33 -7.55
CA GLY A 767 33.32 -25.18 -8.08
C GLY A 767 33.52 -23.97 -9.01
N GLY A 768 32.61 -22.98 -8.96
CA GLY A 768 32.64 -21.78 -9.81
C GLY A 768 31.79 -21.87 -11.09
N THR A 769 31.24 -23.04 -11.41
CA THR A 769 30.34 -23.26 -12.56
C THR A 769 28.90 -23.34 -12.08
N LEU A 770 27.96 -22.78 -12.84
CA LEU A 770 26.53 -22.97 -12.56
C LEU A 770 26.14 -24.39 -13.00
N GLU A 771 25.71 -25.21 -12.07
CA GLU A 771 25.31 -26.60 -12.29
C GLU A 771 23.79 -26.75 -12.11
N ASP A 772 23.17 -27.51 -13.00
CA ASP A 772 21.76 -27.88 -12.92
C ASP A 772 21.58 -29.06 -11.95
N LEU A 773 20.82 -28.84 -10.89
CA LEU A 773 20.64 -29.76 -9.77
C LEU A 773 19.25 -30.39 -9.74
N GLU A 774 18.54 -30.40 -10.88
CA GLU A 774 17.24 -31.06 -11.01
C GLU A 774 17.33 -32.58 -10.73
N TYR A 775 16.26 -33.13 -10.13
CA TYR A 775 16.11 -34.58 -9.96
C TYR A 775 15.79 -35.25 -11.30
N LYS A 776 16.75 -36.01 -11.83
CA LYS A 776 16.67 -36.64 -13.17
C LYS A 776 16.19 -38.10 -13.16
N GLY A 777 15.88 -38.65 -11.99
CA GLY A 777 15.29 -39.98 -11.86
C GLY A 777 15.90 -40.86 -10.77
N GLY A 778 15.49 -42.13 -10.78
CA GLY A 778 15.82 -43.09 -9.72
C GLY A 778 17.20 -43.73 -9.81
N ALA A 779 17.97 -43.49 -10.88
CA ALA A 779 19.30 -44.06 -11.03
C ALA A 779 20.33 -43.23 -10.28
N ILE A 780 21.25 -43.89 -9.59
CA ILE A 780 22.28 -43.23 -8.76
C ILE A 780 23.17 -42.29 -9.59
N ALA A 781 23.47 -42.66 -10.84
CA ALA A 781 24.30 -41.86 -11.73
C ALA A 781 23.63 -40.56 -12.21
N ASP A 782 22.30 -40.44 -12.03
CA ASP A 782 21.55 -39.22 -12.39
C ASP A 782 21.59 -38.18 -11.26
N TRP A 783 22.14 -38.53 -10.10
CA TRP A 783 22.30 -37.61 -8.97
C TRP A 783 23.47 -36.64 -9.25
N PRO A 784 23.25 -35.31 -9.25
CA PRO A 784 24.19 -34.35 -9.84
C PRO A 784 25.49 -34.16 -9.03
N LEU A 785 25.49 -34.53 -7.75
CA LEU A 785 26.61 -34.27 -6.83
C LEU A 785 27.34 -35.55 -6.36
N THR A 786 27.20 -36.68 -7.07
CA THR A 786 27.80 -37.96 -6.65
C THR A 786 29.31 -37.87 -6.43
N ASP A 787 30.03 -37.24 -7.36
CA ASP A 787 31.49 -37.15 -7.31
C ASP A 787 31.97 -36.37 -6.08
N ILE A 788 31.27 -35.29 -5.72
CA ILE A 788 31.58 -34.46 -4.55
C ILE A 788 31.17 -35.18 -3.26
N MET A 789 30.09 -35.96 -3.31
CA MET A 789 29.59 -36.74 -2.17
C MET A 789 30.59 -37.81 -1.73
N GLU A 790 31.25 -38.49 -2.67
CA GLU A 790 32.30 -39.48 -2.39
C GLU A 790 33.49 -38.88 -1.63
N ASP A 791 33.78 -37.59 -1.85
CA ASP A 791 34.89 -36.89 -1.21
C ASP A 791 34.56 -36.32 0.19
N LEU A 792 33.32 -36.40 0.67
CA LEU A 792 32.93 -35.87 1.99
C LEU A 792 33.66 -36.57 3.17
N VAL A 793 34.07 -37.82 2.97
CA VAL A 793 34.82 -38.61 3.95
C VAL A 793 36.27 -38.13 4.13
N GLN A 794 36.80 -37.39 3.16
CA GLN A 794 38.18 -36.91 3.14
C GLN A 794 38.43 -35.89 4.26
N THR A 795 39.69 -35.77 4.67
CA THR A 795 40.14 -34.81 5.70
C THR A 795 41.05 -33.74 5.13
N GLY A 796 41.20 -32.62 5.83
CA GLY A 796 42.05 -31.51 5.39
C GLY A 796 41.41 -30.70 4.24
N GLY A 797 42.25 -30.06 3.43
CA GLY A 797 41.79 -29.12 2.40
C GLY A 797 40.81 -29.71 1.39
N LEU A 798 41.08 -30.93 0.88
CA LEU A 798 40.20 -31.60 -0.08
C LEU A 798 38.80 -31.88 0.49
N GLY A 799 38.73 -32.44 1.70
CA GLY A 799 37.44 -32.69 2.36
C GLY A 799 36.68 -31.41 2.71
N ASN A 800 37.37 -30.33 3.06
CA ASN A 800 36.72 -29.03 3.30
C ASN A 800 36.13 -28.43 2.02
N ILE A 801 36.82 -28.57 0.87
CA ILE A 801 36.29 -28.14 -0.44
C ILE A 801 35.06 -28.96 -0.82
N ALA A 802 35.09 -30.29 -0.61
CA ALA A 802 33.93 -31.15 -0.88
C ALA A 802 32.72 -30.76 -0.02
N ARG A 803 32.92 -30.59 1.30
CA ARG A 803 31.85 -30.14 2.21
C ARG A 803 31.29 -28.77 1.84
N ALA A 804 32.17 -27.83 1.48
CA ALA A 804 31.77 -26.50 1.07
C ALA A 804 30.86 -26.54 -0.17
N ASN A 805 31.28 -27.24 -1.22
CA ASN A 805 30.52 -27.32 -2.48
C ASN A 805 29.24 -28.15 -2.35
N PHE A 806 29.29 -29.30 -1.66
CA PHE A 806 28.11 -30.18 -1.54
C PHE A 806 27.01 -29.54 -0.71
N TRP A 807 27.35 -29.06 0.50
CA TRP A 807 26.34 -28.57 1.45
C TRP A 807 25.85 -27.16 1.14
N ARG A 808 26.59 -26.39 0.33
CA ARG A 808 26.08 -25.16 -0.27
C ARG A 808 24.76 -25.42 -1.02
N ALA A 809 24.70 -26.48 -1.81
CA ALA A 809 23.52 -26.78 -2.63
C ALA A 809 22.26 -27.08 -1.81
N CYS A 810 22.36 -27.34 -0.50
CA CYS A 810 21.20 -27.55 0.36
C CYS A 810 20.54 -26.20 0.70
N ARG A 811 19.24 -26.07 0.44
CA ARG A 811 18.46 -24.84 0.71
C ARG A 811 17.60 -24.96 1.95
N TRP A 812 16.88 -26.08 2.07
CA TRP A 812 15.96 -26.31 3.19
C TRP A 812 16.35 -27.52 4.00
N VAL A 813 16.09 -27.44 5.31
CA VAL A 813 16.24 -28.56 6.23
C VAL A 813 15.07 -28.61 7.19
N GLY A 814 14.58 -29.82 7.45
CA GLY A 814 13.51 -30.08 8.42
C GLY A 814 13.93 -31.18 9.39
N MET A 815 13.52 -31.05 10.66
CA MET A 815 13.82 -32.03 11.71
C MET A 815 12.53 -32.74 12.15
N PRO A 816 12.07 -33.79 11.43
CA PRO A 816 10.77 -34.41 11.67
C PRO A 816 10.72 -35.26 12.93
N THR A 817 9.56 -35.23 13.59
CA THR A 817 9.10 -36.21 14.57
C THR A 817 7.61 -36.47 14.34
N LEU A 818 7.12 -37.61 14.82
CA LEU A 818 5.70 -37.90 14.81
C LEU A 818 4.99 -37.18 15.96
N ARG A 819 3.70 -36.87 15.77
CA ARG A 819 2.86 -36.42 16.89
C ARG A 819 2.89 -37.44 18.02
N ARG A 820 2.92 -36.92 19.25
CA ARG A 820 3.03 -37.73 20.46
C ARG A 820 1.99 -38.85 20.51
N GLY A 821 2.47 -40.08 20.66
CA GLY A 821 1.67 -41.30 20.72
C GLY A 821 1.35 -41.93 19.37
N MET A 822 1.83 -41.37 18.25
CA MET A 822 1.72 -41.98 16.93
C MET A 822 2.91 -42.88 16.62
N GLU A 823 2.63 -43.97 15.91
CA GLU A 823 3.61 -44.92 15.38
C GLU A 823 3.01 -45.52 14.11
N PHE A 824 3.69 -45.36 12.98
CA PHE A 824 3.32 -45.96 11.70
C PHE A 824 4.56 -46.09 10.81
N ASP A 825 4.48 -46.96 9.81
CA ASP A 825 5.51 -47.10 8.77
C ASP A 825 5.13 -46.26 7.54
N PRO A 826 5.85 -45.18 7.20
CA PRO A 826 5.50 -44.31 6.07
C PRO A 826 5.60 -45.01 4.71
N TYR A 827 6.27 -46.16 4.61
CA TYR A 827 6.39 -46.93 3.36
C TYR A 827 5.19 -47.85 3.10
N THR A 828 4.31 -48.04 4.10
CA THR A 828 3.17 -48.97 4.02
C THR A 828 1.84 -48.39 4.51
N GLU A 829 1.85 -47.51 5.51
CA GLU A 829 0.66 -47.05 6.24
C GLU A 829 0.70 -45.52 6.51
N LEU A 830 1.05 -44.70 5.52
CA LEU A 830 0.98 -43.24 5.64
C LEU A 830 -0.47 -42.78 5.95
N PRO A 831 -0.74 -42.07 7.07
CA PRO A 831 -2.11 -41.75 7.50
C PRO A 831 -2.91 -40.89 6.52
N THR A 832 -2.25 -39.90 5.94
CA THR A 832 -2.77 -38.97 4.92
C THR A 832 -1.59 -38.40 4.15
N GLU A 833 -1.78 -38.07 2.87
CA GLU A 833 -0.84 -37.24 2.14
C GLU A 833 -0.73 -35.88 2.83
N THR A 834 0.51 -35.39 2.90
CA THR A 834 0.87 -34.18 3.63
C THR A 834 1.83 -33.37 2.78
N ARG A 835 1.59 -32.06 2.69
CA ARG A 835 2.45 -31.10 2.01
C ARG A 835 2.94 -30.05 2.98
N ILE A 836 4.26 -29.91 3.09
CA ILE A 836 4.90 -28.74 3.69
C ILE A 836 5.03 -27.69 2.59
N ARG A 837 4.40 -26.54 2.80
CA ARG A 837 4.29 -25.47 1.81
C ARG A 837 5.03 -24.26 2.35
N ILE A 838 6.09 -23.82 1.67
CA ILE A 838 6.86 -22.62 2.02
C ILE A 838 6.88 -21.70 0.81
N ARG A 839 6.51 -20.42 0.99
CA ARG A 839 6.55 -19.39 -0.05
C ARG A 839 7.45 -18.25 0.37
N MET A 840 8.39 -17.91 -0.52
CA MET A 840 9.40 -16.88 -0.31
C MET A 840 9.27 -15.78 -1.36
N ASN A 841 9.69 -14.57 -1.02
CA ASN A 841 9.89 -13.51 -1.99
C ASN A 841 11.00 -13.90 -2.95
N THR A 842 10.78 -13.71 -4.24
CA THR A 842 11.81 -13.84 -5.25
C THR A 842 11.80 -12.58 -6.11
N PRO A 843 12.84 -11.73 -6.00
CA PRO A 843 12.98 -10.55 -6.84
C PRO A 843 12.96 -10.92 -8.31
N TYR A 844 12.39 -10.07 -9.16
CA TYR A 844 12.50 -10.30 -10.60
C TYR A 844 13.95 -10.21 -11.04
N GLN A 845 14.41 -11.26 -11.73
CA GLN A 845 15.80 -11.39 -12.15
C GLN A 845 15.90 -12.01 -13.54
N ASN A 846 17.04 -11.79 -14.17
CA ASN A 846 17.32 -12.37 -15.48
C ASN A 846 17.63 -13.87 -15.32
N ARG A 847 16.87 -14.73 -15.98
CA ARG A 847 17.12 -16.17 -16.04
C ARG A 847 16.69 -16.71 -17.39
N ASP A 848 17.63 -16.71 -18.34
CA ASP A 848 17.43 -17.14 -19.71
C ASP A 848 17.06 -18.63 -19.78
N LEU A 849 15.90 -18.92 -20.38
CA LEU A 849 15.42 -20.28 -20.60
C LEU A 849 15.57 -20.72 -22.07
N PRO A 850 15.81 -22.02 -22.32
CA PRO A 850 15.88 -22.52 -23.69
C PRO A 850 14.57 -22.25 -24.48
N ASN A 851 14.69 -21.57 -25.61
CA ASN A 851 13.58 -21.14 -26.49
C ASN A 851 12.68 -20.03 -25.93
N ALA A 852 13.12 -19.31 -24.91
CA ALA A 852 12.41 -18.12 -24.44
C ALA A 852 12.58 -16.92 -25.38
N SER A 853 11.60 -16.02 -25.36
CA SER A 853 11.51 -14.88 -26.29
C SER A 853 12.09 -13.58 -25.76
N ASN A 854 12.37 -13.47 -24.45
CA ASN A 854 12.63 -12.17 -23.79
C ASN A 854 14.05 -12.05 -23.21
N GLU A 855 14.99 -12.85 -23.72
CA GLU A 855 16.43 -12.76 -23.39
C GLU A 855 16.73 -12.86 -21.88
N GLY A 856 15.94 -13.68 -21.17
CA GLY A 856 16.02 -13.86 -19.73
C GLY A 856 15.23 -12.85 -18.90
N ASN A 857 14.69 -11.78 -19.49
CA ASN A 857 13.82 -10.87 -18.75
C ASN A 857 12.45 -11.52 -18.49
N PRO A 858 11.79 -11.23 -17.36
CA PRO A 858 10.50 -11.83 -17.04
C PRO A 858 9.47 -11.70 -18.16
N GLU A 859 8.84 -12.82 -18.50
CA GLU A 859 7.77 -12.89 -19.49
C GLU A 859 6.73 -13.93 -19.06
N PHE A 860 5.45 -13.58 -19.18
CA PHE A 860 4.34 -14.37 -18.66
C PHE A 860 3.21 -14.46 -19.67
N LEU A 861 2.67 -15.65 -19.86
CA LEU A 861 1.48 -15.92 -20.66
C LEU A 861 0.28 -16.10 -19.74
N PHE A 862 -0.83 -15.41 -19.99
CA PHE A 862 -2.06 -15.61 -19.25
C PHE A 862 -3.26 -15.81 -20.18
N ASN A 863 -4.23 -16.60 -19.71
CA ASN A 863 -5.42 -16.98 -20.47
C ASN A 863 -6.66 -16.66 -19.64
N THR A 864 -7.66 -16.04 -20.28
CA THR A 864 -8.91 -15.63 -19.64
C THR A 864 -10.11 -16.50 -20.04
N SER A 865 -9.92 -17.52 -20.87
CA SER A 865 -10.99 -18.39 -21.40
C SER A 865 -11.81 -19.09 -20.30
N ASN A 866 -11.17 -19.47 -19.20
CA ASN A 866 -11.80 -20.11 -18.04
C ASN A 866 -12.55 -19.12 -17.14
N ILE A 867 -12.31 -17.81 -17.28
CA ILE A 867 -12.90 -16.74 -16.45
C ILE A 867 -13.74 -15.72 -17.24
N ALA A 868 -13.82 -15.86 -18.56
CA ALA A 868 -14.54 -14.94 -19.44
C ALA A 868 -16.06 -14.99 -19.25
N THR A 869 -16.67 -13.81 -19.18
CA THR A 869 -18.12 -13.67 -19.07
C THR A 869 -18.81 -14.00 -20.38
N LYS A 870 -19.92 -14.73 -20.30
CA LYS A 870 -20.74 -15.12 -21.46
C LYS A 870 -21.99 -14.28 -21.50
N THR A 871 -22.28 -13.70 -22.66
CA THR A 871 -23.46 -12.85 -22.90
C THR A 871 -24.31 -13.43 -24.02
N TYR A 872 -25.54 -12.94 -24.19
CA TYR A 872 -26.50 -13.40 -25.19
C TYR A 872 -26.78 -14.91 -25.09
N VAL A 873 -26.86 -15.42 -23.86
CA VAL A 873 -27.24 -16.82 -23.59
C VAL A 873 -28.75 -16.92 -23.45
N ASP A 874 -29.46 -17.18 -24.55
CA ASP A 874 -30.93 -17.18 -24.64
C ASP A 874 -31.63 -17.98 -23.54
N SER A 875 -31.07 -19.15 -23.15
CA SER A 875 -31.63 -19.99 -22.10
C SER A 875 -31.59 -19.31 -20.73
N VAL A 876 -30.54 -18.55 -20.45
CA VAL A 876 -30.41 -17.74 -19.24
C VAL A 876 -31.39 -16.57 -19.33
N GLY A 877 -31.33 -15.77 -20.38
CA GLY A 877 -32.21 -14.61 -20.55
C GLY A 877 -33.70 -14.96 -20.41
N SER A 878 -34.14 -16.02 -21.07
CA SER A 878 -35.53 -16.51 -21.00
C SER A 878 -35.91 -16.97 -19.58
N SER A 879 -35.02 -17.69 -18.90
CA SER A 879 -35.27 -18.16 -17.52
C SER A 879 -35.36 -17.00 -16.52
N LYS A 880 -34.65 -15.90 -16.78
CA LYS A 880 -34.55 -14.75 -15.87
C LYS A 880 -35.72 -13.78 -15.98
N LEU A 881 -36.55 -13.87 -17.03
CA LEU A 881 -37.85 -13.18 -17.05
C LEU A 881 -38.74 -13.56 -15.85
N GLU A 882 -38.56 -14.75 -15.28
CA GLU A 882 -39.26 -15.19 -14.09
C GLU A 882 -38.87 -14.44 -12.80
N THR A 883 -37.73 -13.74 -12.79
CA THR A 883 -37.29 -12.93 -11.64
C THR A 883 -37.82 -11.49 -11.70
N ILE A 884 -38.49 -11.07 -12.78
CA ILE A 884 -39.10 -9.74 -12.89
C ILE A 884 -40.12 -9.52 -11.77
N ARG A 885 -39.97 -8.44 -11.01
CA ARG A 885 -40.87 -8.03 -9.93
C ARG A 885 -41.26 -6.56 -10.10
N VAL A 886 -42.29 -6.17 -9.37
CA VAL A 886 -42.57 -4.74 -9.12
C VAL A 886 -42.36 -4.51 -7.63
N VAL A 887 -41.63 -3.46 -7.27
CA VAL A 887 -41.20 -3.20 -5.89
C VAL A 887 -41.53 -1.75 -5.50
N PRO A 888 -42.16 -1.52 -4.33
CA PRO A 888 -42.75 -2.53 -3.45
C PRO A 888 -44.02 -3.17 -4.04
N ASN A 889 -44.29 -4.42 -3.68
CA ASN A 889 -45.54 -5.11 -3.99
C ASN A 889 -45.99 -5.97 -2.79
N PRO A 890 -47.06 -5.60 -2.09
CA PRO A 890 -47.94 -4.44 -2.35
C PRO A 890 -47.28 -3.08 -2.02
N TYR A 891 -47.72 -2.02 -2.70
CA TYR A 891 -47.40 -0.63 -2.36
C TYR A 891 -48.41 -0.09 -1.35
N TYR A 892 -47.95 0.46 -0.23
CA TYR A 892 -48.81 1.00 0.86
C TYR A 892 -48.50 2.46 1.16
N GLY A 893 -48.89 3.37 0.27
CA GLY A 893 -48.84 4.82 0.46
C GLY A 893 -47.44 5.44 0.58
N PHE A 894 -46.39 4.62 0.50
CA PHE A 894 -45.00 5.03 0.60
C PHE A 894 -44.09 4.00 -0.09
N SER A 895 -42.99 4.48 -0.64
CA SER A 895 -41.89 3.71 -1.20
C SER A 895 -40.57 4.36 -0.80
N SER A 896 -39.54 3.55 -0.51
CA SER A 896 -38.20 4.05 -0.20
C SER A 896 -37.53 4.78 -1.38
N TYR A 897 -38.11 4.69 -2.58
CA TYR A 897 -37.65 5.41 -3.78
C TYR A 897 -38.21 6.84 -3.88
N GLU A 898 -39.10 7.25 -2.98
CA GLU A 898 -39.74 8.58 -3.01
C GLU A 898 -38.85 9.62 -2.33
N THR A 899 -38.52 10.71 -3.04
CA THR A 899 -37.74 11.83 -2.50
C THR A 899 -38.58 12.90 -1.81
N SER A 900 -39.89 12.95 -2.10
CA SER A 900 -40.81 13.91 -1.50
C SER A 900 -42.14 13.25 -1.13
N GLN A 901 -42.92 13.93 -0.27
CA GLN A 901 -44.26 13.47 0.12
C GLN A 901 -45.30 13.51 -1.00
N LEU A 902 -44.97 14.10 -2.16
CA LEU A 902 -45.85 14.17 -3.33
C LEU A 902 -45.53 13.10 -4.36
N ASP A 903 -44.36 12.46 -4.25
CA ASP A 903 -43.95 11.41 -5.16
C ASP A 903 -44.63 10.10 -4.78
N ASN A 904 -45.02 9.32 -5.79
CA ASN A 904 -45.39 7.93 -5.63
C ASN A 904 -44.67 7.12 -6.71
N ILE A 905 -43.71 6.28 -6.33
CA ILE A 905 -42.82 5.59 -7.29
C ILE A 905 -42.73 4.11 -6.94
N VAL A 906 -42.89 3.27 -7.96
CA VAL A 906 -42.52 1.84 -7.92
C VAL A 906 -41.51 1.54 -9.02
N LYS A 907 -40.61 0.57 -8.78
CA LYS A 907 -39.69 0.06 -9.79
C LYS A 907 -40.16 -1.30 -10.30
N ILE A 908 -40.19 -1.47 -11.61
CA ILE A 908 -40.28 -2.78 -12.27
C ILE A 908 -38.84 -3.24 -12.49
N THR A 909 -38.43 -4.32 -11.85
CA THR A 909 -37.03 -4.73 -11.70
C THR A 909 -36.67 -5.97 -12.51
N ASN A 910 -35.38 -6.25 -12.68
CA ASN A 910 -34.82 -7.37 -13.43
C ASN A 910 -35.29 -7.42 -14.90
N LEU A 911 -35.50 -6.25 -15.50
CA LEU A 911 -35.94 -6.11 -16.88
C LEU A 911 -34.77 -6.32 -17.86
N PRO A 912 -34.99 -6.99 -19.00
CA PRO A 912 -34.00 -7.05 -20.07
C PRO A 912 -33.80 -5.67 -20.72
N GLU A 913 -32.73 -5.52 -21.51
CA GLU A 913 -32.38 -4.26 -22.18
C GLU A 913 -33.51 -3.73 -23.08
N ILE A 914 -34.14 -4.64 -23.84
CA ILE A 914 -35.21 -4.33 -24.79
C ILE A 914 -36.49 -5.07 -24.36
N CYS A 915 -37.53 -4.32 -24.00
CA CYS A 915 -38.86 -4.89 -23.76
C CYS A 915 -39.97 -3.84 -23.88
N THR A 916 -41.20 -4.31 -24.05
CA THR A 916 -42.42 -3.50 -23.97
C THR A 916 -43.17 -3.84 -22.69
N ILE A 917 -43.44 -2.82 -21.87
CA ILE A 917 -44.15 -2.97 -20.60
C ILE A 917 -45.52 -2.34 -20.74
N SER A 918 -46.58 -3.14 -20.64
CA SER A 918 -47.97 -2.71 -20.76
C SER A 918 -48.71 -2.91 -19.46
N ILE A 919 -49.28 -1.84 -18.90
CA ILE A 919 -49.97 -1.83 -17.61
C ILE A 919 -51.48 -1.78 -17.85
N PHE A 920 -52.23 -2.70 -17.24
CA PHE A 920 -53.66 -2.85 -17.41
C PHE A 920 -54.42 -2.88 -16.08
N THR A 921 -55.68 -2.47 -16.12
CA THR A 921 -56.66 -2.82 -15.08
C THR A 921 -57.03 -4.31 -15.16
N PRO A 922 -57.65 -4.90 -14.11
CA PRO A 922 -58.14 -6.28 -14.16
C PRO A 922 -59.23 -6.51 -15.22
N SER A 923 -59.87 -5.45 -15.71
CA SER A 923 -60.85 -5.49 -16.81
C SER A 923 -60.20 -5.42 -18.20
N GLY A 924 -58.88 -5.32 -18.30
CA GLY A 924 -58.13 -5.24 -19.57
C GLY A 924 -57.99 -3.83 -20.15
N THR A 925 -58.34 -2.78 -19.40
CA THR A 925 -58.16 -1.40 -19.86
C THR A 925 -56.70 -0.99 -19.71
N MET A 926 -56.07 -0.53 -20.79
CA MET A 926 -54.68 -0.05 -20.76
C MET A 926 -54.57 1.27 -19.98
N ILE A 927 -53.64 1.30 -19.03
CA ILE A 927 -53.34 2.44 -18.17
C ILE A 927 -52.17 3.23 -18.74
N ARG A 928 -51.08 2.53 -19.07
CA ARG A 928 -49.84 3.11 -19.58
C ARG A 928 -49.03 2.02 -20.28
N GLN A 929 -48.21 2.42 -21.25
CA GLN A 929 -47.25 1.55 -21.91
C GLN A 929 -45.89 2.25 -21.94
N TYR A 930 -44.83 1.46 -21.73
CA TYR A 930 -43.45 1.88 -21.86
C TYR A 930 -42.75 1.00 -22.88
N ARG A 931 -41.91 1.61 -23.72
CA ARG A 931 -40.95 0.90 -24.55
C ARG A 931 -39.56 1.16 -23.98
N LYS A 932 -38.91 0.10 -23.51
CA LYS A 932 -37.57 0.15 -22.94
C LYS A 932 -36.58 -0.34 -23.98
N ASP A 933 -35.50 0.41 -24.13
CA ASP A 933 -34.41 0.17 -25.08
C ASP A 933 -33.15 0.86 -24.52
N ASN A 934 -32.69 0.37 -23.36
CA ASN A 934 -31.53 0.90 -22.62
C ASN A 934 -30.98 -0.16 -21.66
N SER A 935 -29.77 0.07 -21.12
CA SER A 935 -29.04 -0.85 -20.26
C SER A 935 -29.57 -0.98 -18.83
N MET A 936 -30.42 -0.06 -18.34
CA MET A 936 -30.92 -0.15 -16.96
C MET A 936 -31.72 -1.43 -16.76
N THR A 937 -31.55 -2.15 -15.67
CA THR A 937 -32.34 -3.37 -15.39
C THR A 937 -33.68 -3.09 -14.72
N TYR A 938 -34.11 -1.83 -14.70
CA TYR A 938 -35.38 -1.42 -14.10
C TYR A 938 -36.08 -0.32 -14.90
N LEU A 939 -37.36 -0.11 -14.58
CA LEU A 939 -38.15 1.02 -15.05
C LEU A 939 -38.99 1.58 -13.90
N GLU A 940 -38.98 2.90 -13.76
CA GLU A 940 -39.80 3.60 -12.77
C GLU A 940 -41.19 3.92 -13.30
N TRP A 941 -42.19 3.61 -12.49
CA TRP A 941 -43.57 4.02 -12.72
C TRP A 941 -44.02 4.96 -11.59
N ASP A 942 -44.33 6.19 -11.99
CA ASP A 942 -44.86 7.29 -11.16
C ASP A 942 -46.31 7.08 -10.69
N LEU A 943 -46.87 5.87 -10.88
CA LEU A 943 -48.25 5.50 -10.60
C LEU A 943 -49.29 6.40 -11.30
N LYS A 944 -48.96 6.97 -12.46
CA LYS A 944 -49.87 7.73 -13.32
C LYS A 944 -50.21 6.97 -14.60
N ASN A 945 -51.37 7.29 -15.17
CA ASN A 945 -51.79 6.81 -16.49
C ASN A 945 -51.12 7.61 -17.63
N ALA A 946 -51.40 7.23 -18.88
CA ALA A 946 -50.89 7.90 -20.09
C ALA A 946 -51.27 9.40 -20.22
N TYR A 947 -52.23 9.89 -19.42
CA TYR A 947 -52.65 11.30 -19.36
C TYR A 947 -52.06 12.05 -18.16
N ASN A 948 -51.04 11.49 -17.49
CA ASN A 948 -50.41 12.03 -16.28
C ASN A 948 -51.37 12.20 -15.08
N VAL A 949 -52.45 11.41 -15.04
CA VAL A 949 -53.38 11.38 -13.91
C VAL A 949 -53.03 10.22 -12.98
N PRO A 950 -52.90 10.43 -11.65
CA PRO A 950 -52.71 9.35 -10.69
C PRO A 950 -53.75 8.25 -10.83
N ILE A 951 -53.34 7.00 -10.72
CA ILE A 951 -54.25 5.86 -10.78
C ILE A 951 -55.09 5.75 -9.50
N ALA A 952 -56.04 4.82 -9.46
CA ALA A 952 -56.80 4.51 -8.24
C ALA A 952 -56.09 3.39 -7.45
N SER A 953 -56.41 3.28 -6.15
CA SER A 953 -55.97 2.12 -5.38
C SER A 953 -56.62 0.84 -5.92
N GLY A 954 -55.83 -0.23 -6.09
CA GLY A 954 -56.33 -1.49 -6.64
C GLY A 954 -55.27 -2.42 -7.19
N VAL A 955 -55.72 -3.49 -7.84
CA VAL A 955 -54.86 -4.47 -8.53
C VAL A 955 -54.64 -4.01 -9.97
N TYR A 956 -53.40 -4.14 -10.45
CA TYR A 956 -53.00 -3.91 -11.82
C TYR A 956 -52.25 -5.13 -12.37
N ILE A 957 -52.39 -5.36 -13.67
CA ILE A 957 -51.71 -6.42 -14.41
C ILE A 957 -50.64 -5.77 -15.28
N ILE A 958 -49.39 -6.18 -15.10
CA ILE A 958 -48.25 -5.65 -15.84
C ILE A 958 -47.74 -6.77 -16.73
N HIS A 959 -47.82 -6.57 -18.03
CA HIS A 959 -47.34 -7.49 -19.05
C HIS A 959 -46.03 -6.96 -19.62
N ILE A 960 -45.00 -7.79 -19.59
CA ILE A 960 -43.67 -7.52 -20.12
C ILE A 960 -43.48 -8.45 -21.32
N ASP A 961 -43.24 -7.86 -22.48
CA ASP A 961 -42.92 -8.56 -23.72
C ASP A 961 -41.46 -8.27 -24.10
N ALA A 962 -40.62 -9.29 -24.04
CA ALA A 962 -39.18 -9.23 -24.34
C ALA A 962 -38.84 -9.86 -25.70
N GLY A 963 -39.83 -10.01 -26.61
CA GLY A 963 -39.62 -10.58 -27.94
C GLY A 963 -39.22 -12.06 -27.87
N ASP A 964 -38.08 -12.40 -28.48
CA ASP A 964 -37.61 -13.79 -28.61
C ASP A 964 -37.26 -14.43 -27.24
N LEU A 965 -36.97 -13.62 -26.21
CA LEU A 965 -36.74 -14.11 -24.85
C LEU A 965 -38.03 -14.57 -24.14
N GLY A 966 -39.21 -14.14 -24.65
CA GLY A 966 -40.52 -14.50 -24.12
C GLY A 966 -41.26 -13.36 -23.42
N GLU A 967 -42.30 -13.74 -22.67
CA GLU A 967 -43.22 -12.80 -22.01
C GLU A 967 -43.39 -13.12 -20.52
N LYS A 968 -43.61 -12.07 -19.71
CA LYS A 968 -43.90 -12.18 -18.28
C LYS A 968 -45.13 -11.37 -17.89
N ILE A 969 -45.97 -11.93 -17.01
CA ILE A 969 -47.08 -11.21 -16.38
C ILE A 969 -46.83 -11.10 -14.88
N VAL A 970 -46.88 -9.87 -14.36
CA VAL A 970 -46.78 -9.56 -12.94
C VAL A 970 -48.11 -8.95 -12.46
N LYS A 971 -48.58 -9.41 -11.30
CA LYS A 971 -49.74 -8.82 -10.61
C LYS A 971 -49.23 -7.92 -9.50
N TRP A 972 -49.67 -6.67 -9.50
CA TRP A 972 -49.27 -5.67 -8.51
C TRP A 972 -50.50 -5.07 -7.83
N PHE A 973 -50.40 -4.78 -6.54
CA PHE A 973 -51.43 -4.08 -5.78
C PHE A 973 -50.88 -2.80 -5.17
N GLY A 974 -51.60 -1.69 -5.33
CA GLY A 974 -51.25 -0.41 -4.74
C GLY A 974 -52.40 0.20 -3.94
N ALA A 975 -52.10 0.63 -2.71
CA ALA A 975 -52.95 1.49 -1.89
C ALA A 975 -52.33 2.89 -1.85
N LEU A 976 -52.94 3.85 -2.55
CA LEU A 976 -52.47 5.23 -2.65
C LEU A 976 -52.99 6.07 -1.48
N ARG A 977 -52.16 7.00 -0.99
CA ARG A 977 -52.58 8.01 -0.01
C ARG A 977 -53.41 9.12 -0.67
N PRO A 978 -54.38 9.73 0.04
CA PRO A 978 -55.00 10.97 -0.42
C PRO A 978 -53.93 12.06 -0.53
N VAL A 979 -53.98 12.85 -1.61
CA VAL A 979 -53.06 13.99 -1.77
C VAL A 979 -53.44 15.07 -0.75
N ASP A 980 -52.60 15.29 0.26
CA ASP A 980 -52.78 16.37 1.24
C ASP A 980 -52.01 17.60 0.76
N LEU A 981 -52.74 18.67 0.42
CA LEU A 981 -52.19 19.93 -0.08
C LEU A 981 -52.11 21.01 1.01
N ASN A 982 -52.39 20.68 2.28
CA ASN A 982 -52.54 21.68 3.35
C ASN A 982 -51.23 22.08 4.07
N SER A 983 -50.09 21.52 3.70
CA SER A 983 -48.79 21.89 4.26
C SER A 983 -47.77 22.10 3.14
N PHE A 984 -47.84 23.27 2.50
CA PHE A 984 -46.76 23.83 1.68
C PHE A 984 -46.01 24.88 2.48
#